data_AF-A0A949NCC0-F1
#
_entry.id   AF-A0A949NCC0-F1
#
_cell.length_a   1.000
_cell.length_b   1.000
_cell.length_c   1.000
_cell.angle_alpha   90.00
_cell.angle_beta   90.00
_cell.angle_gamma   90.00
#
_symmetry.space_group_name_H-M   'P 1'
#
loop_
_entity.id
_entity.type
_entity.pdbx_description
1 polymer ?
#
loop_
_entity_poly.entity_id
_entity_poly.type
_entity_poly.pdbx_seq_one_letter_code
_entity_poly.pdbx_strand_id
1 'polypeptide(L)'
;MIRRRIIITFFLCAFLWAGCSEQSPYTGEYEENHLPMVELTNGPLEGDSIQYNIHFYWIANDLDGRVEYFEIAMVEGDPVGFDPADTTGADKWTMTRSLDTLIMASADEFDRVVTINSALYALFDKTHTFFIRAVDDRGGVSETLHRSFNAWTIAPHVFITDPVNINPDVGVQMLSPVIHFKWFGKDPVDAPWHFQDVDSIRFMWTQFYSTILRDLNEFPGMFEDLWGKWWSTEAPGDSGLSTILGDDEIMPPGRSYIFAVQAKDEAGAISSVFDKRTNVRVFMVRTPTGPLLSVFEDYLGTYSFLGYNLDPVMIDVPPGFEMNFRWTADASHYGAIVSTYRYGWDISDFSDPAEWETLPVPNLLFARPKIFYSGIHTLYIEVTDNLGISTICAIEIDIIPIIMENDLLLVDDFPSNNFTQTIYAYPTEAEHDRFWRDICVRVPSFVPSRDIFDIAQNAFMPPPMDLIFKYKNVIWLYSPAVDWEQGSVWTRLIRYGFTEFINFIPYYMSYGGHLWTAGGPQRTGGLGAVLSNRFRQYPCNLECDLFDAHFNCNSTEGLLSLPYQQFCVTVLDKVDASIKDWIPFNRTRDLDAMSYAVVDNSDPLTVMYPGLPDKLELWEMVTQPGMFFDPAVQGFKFVEVYDPEYWMRFNRLVSQDCFHPLYRMKARLDRSVLDLQTIAFWTTRYADVVTPGGTNVAAPSVHFGVPLWYFNRAQVDSIADVIFDVWQILEPEE
;
A
#
# COMPACT_ATOMS: atom_id res chain seq x y z
N MET A 1 -8.56 35.36 61.55
CA MET A 1 -9.62 36.39 61.37
C MET A 1 -10.95 35.84 61.89
N ILE A 2 -11.92 36.72 62.25
CA ILE A 2 -13.40 36.57 62.18
C ILE A 2 -14.00 35.15 62.52
N ARG A 3 -14.62 34.86 63.70
CA ARG A 3 -15.98 35.20 64.24
C ARG A 3 -17.17 34.69 63.39
N ARG A 4 -18.31 34.15 63.86
CA ARG A 4 -19.02 33.93 65.18
C ARG A 4 -19.30 32.41 65.41
N ARG A 5 -19.94 31.80 66.44
CA ARG A 5 -20.80 32.11 67.63
C ARG A 5 -22.35 32.23 67.48
N ILE A 6 -23.08 31.91 68.58
CA ILE A 6 -24.54 31.58 68.76
C ILE A 6 -24.81 30.06 68.60
N ILE A 7 -25.33 29.23 69.53
CA ILE A 7 -25.72 29.31 70.99
C ILE A 7 -27.14 29.79 71.37
N ILE A 8 -28.06 28.87 71.77
CA ILE A 8 -29.25 28.99 72.68
C ILE A 8 -29.97 27.60 72.79
N THR A 9 -30.75 27.18 73.82
CA THR A 9 -30.66 27.28 75.30
C THR A 9 -31.88 26.59 75.99
N PHE A 10 -31.64 25.63 76.92
CA PHE A 10 -32.55 25.16 78.01
C PHE A 10 -33.86 24.41 77.61
N PHE A 11 -34.67 23.78 78.50
CA PHE A 11 -34.78 23.86 79.98
C PHE A 11 -35.06 22.51 80.71
N LEU A 12 -34.52 22.44 81.93
CA LEU A 12 -34.70 21.53 83.08
C LEU A 12 -36.11 20.94 83.36
N CYS A 13 -36.17 19.74 83.97
CA CYS A 13 -36.76 19.52 85.32
C CYS A 13 -36.53 18.09 85.87
N ALA A 14 -36.55 17.90 87.20
CA ALA A 14 -36.32 16.60 87.87
C ALA A 14 -36.94 16.48 89.27
N PHE A 15 -37.46 15.30 89.63
CA PHE A 15 -37.78 14.78 90.98
C PHE A 15 -37.63 13.24 90.89
N LEU A 16 -36.80 12.51 91.66
CA LEU A 16 -36.60 12.35 93.11
C LEU A 16 -37.31 11.11 93.73
N TRP A 17 -36.56 10.00 93.73
CA TRP A 17 -36.31 9.09 94.87
C TRP A 17 -37.36 8.10 95.42
N ALA A 18 -36.81 6.91 95.72
CA ALA A 18 -37.17 5.92 96.75
C ALA A 18 -38.38 4.98 96.53
N GLY A 19 -38.09 3.67 96.48
CA GLY A 19 -39.05 2.58 96.51
C GLY A 19 -38.39 1.23 96.24
N CYS A 20 -37.91 0.55 97.28
CA CYS A 20 -37.36 -0.81 97.16
C CYS A 20 -38.43 -1.86 97.47
N SER A 21 -38.50 -2.92 96.66
CA SER A 21 -39.07 -4.21 97.05
C SER A 21 -38.41 -5.34 96.25
N GLU A 22 -38.05 -6.42 96.93
CA GLU A 22 -37.39 -7.58 96.34
C GLU A 22 -38.41 -8.45 95.58
N GLN A 23 -38.16 -8.77 94.31
CA GLN A 23 -38.65 -10.01 93.70
C GLN A 23 -37.86 -10.37 92.44
N SER A 24 -37.03 -11.41 92.57
CA SER A 24 -36.60 -12.27 91.47
C SER A 24 -37.81 -13.13 91.04
N PRO A 25 -38.05 -13.42 89.75
CA PRO A 25 -37.19 -14.39 89.07
C PRO A 25 -36.86 -14.12 87.59
N TYR A 26 -35.90 -14.89 87.08
CA TYR A 26 -35.88 -15.33 85.69
C TYR A 26 -37.15 -16.16 85.39
N THR A 27 -38.18 -15.55 84.84
CA THR A 27 -39.25 -16.22 84.07
C THR A 27 -39.71 -15.36 82.89
N GLY A 28 -38.75 -14.86 82.11
CA GLY A 28 -38.93 -15.04 80.67
C GLY A 28 -38.68 -16.54 80.42
N GLU A 29 -39.65 -17.23 79.82
CA GLU A 29 -39.34 -18.52 79.22
C GLU A 29 -38.29 -18.26 78.12
N TYR A 30 -37.32 -19.15 77.95
CA TYR A 30 -36.56 -19.14 76.70
C TYR A 30 -37.56 -19.56 75.63
N GLU A 31 -38.05 -18.61 74.83
CA GLU A 31 -38.77 -18.93 73.61
C GLU A 31 -37.85 -19.84 72.77
N GLU A 32 -38.37 -21.00 72.35
CA GLU A 32 -37.57 -21.99 71.64
C GLU A 32 -37.15 -21.38 70.29
N ASN A 33 -35.84 -21.22 70.09
CA ASN A 33 -35.24 -20.54 68.96
C ASN A 33 -35.85 -21.00 67.62
N HIS A 34 -36.64 -20.14 66.99
CA HIS A 34 -37.24 -20.45 65.71
C HIS A 34 -36.14 -20.43 64.65
N LEU A 35 -35.92 -21.58 64.01
CA LEU A 35 -34.91 -21.69 62.96
C LEU A 35 -35.21 -20.67 61.84
N PRO A 36 -34.19 -19.98 61.31
CA PRO A 36 -34.39 -18.97 60.28
C PRO A 36 -34.96 -19.62 59.01
N MET A 37 -35.72 -18.85 58.23
CA MET A 37 -36.21 -19.25 56.91
C MET A 37 -35.44 -18.52 55.83
N VAL A 38 -34.92 -19.25 54.84
CA VAL A 38 -34.28 -18.69 53.63
C VAL A 38 -35.20 -18.89 52.42
N GLU A 39 -35.17 -17.96 51.46
CA GLU A 39 -35.90 -18.01 50.19
C GLU A 39 -34.97 -17.55 49.05
N LEU A 40 -34.84 -18.37 47.99
CA LEU A 40 -34.15 -17.99 46.76
C LEU A 40 -35.06 -17.11 45.91
N THR A 41 -34.71 -15.83 45.79
CA THR A 41 -35.52 -14.81 45.12
C THR A 41 -35.16 -14.62 43.65
N ASN A 42 -33.95 -15.00 43.24
CA ASN A 42 -33.53 -15.07 41.83
C ASN A 42 -32.41 -16.12 41.64
N GLY A 43 -32.35 -16.69 40.44
CA GLY A 43 -31.49 -17.80 40.05
C GLY A 43 -32.17 -18.62 38.94
N PRO A 44 -31.57 -19.74 38.48
CA PRO A 44 -32.16 -20.61 37.48
C PRO A 44 -33.49 -21.22 37.98
N LEU A 45 -34.36 -21.64 37.05
CA LEU A 45 -35.50 -22.49 37.40
C LEU A 45 -35.02 -23.93 37.62
N GLU A 46 -35.81 -24.73 38.36
CA GLU A 46 -35.45 -26.11 38.68
C GLU A 46 -35.43 -26.99 37.42
N GLY A 47 -34.26 -27.54 37.09
CA GLY A 47 -34.01 -28.31 35.86
C GLY A 47 -33.87 -27.47 34.58
N ASP A 48 -33.65 -26.16 34.71
CA ASP A 48 -33.45 -25.24 33.58
C ASP A 48 -32.01 -25.31 33.01
N SER A 49 -31.81 -24.79 31.80
CA SER A 49 -30.50 -24.73 31.13
C SER A 49 -30.05 -23.29 30.90
N ILE A 50 -29.05 -22.84 31.66
CA ILE A 50 -28.60 -21.45 31.75
C ILE A 50 -27.10 -21.34 31.40
N GLN A 51 -26.67 -20.16 30.95
CA GLN A 51 -25.26 -19.86 30.76
C GLN A 51 -24.48 -20.03 32.08
N TYR A 52 -23.25 -20.55 31.99
CA TYR A 52 -22.38 -20.90 33.12
C TYR A 52 -22.08 -19.79 34.16
N ASN A 53 -22.21 -18.51 33.80
CA ASN A 53 -22.08 -17.38 34.73
C ASN A 53 -23.44 -17.01 35.35
N ILE A 54 -23.68 -17.41 36.61
CA ILE A 54 -25.01 -17.42 37.23
C ILE A 54 -25.04 -16.56 38.49
N HIS A 55 -25.96 -15.58 38.56
CA HIS A 55 -26.15 -14.72 39.72
C HIS A 55 -27.34 -15.19 40.57
N PHE A 56 -27.05 -15.79 41.72
CA PHE A 56 -28.05 -16.17 42.72
C PHE A 56 -28.36 -15.01 43.66
N TYR A 57 -29.63 -14.87 44.04
CA TYR A 57 -30.08 -13.94 45.08
C TYR A 57 -31.01 -14.65 46.06
N TRP A 58 -30.95 -14.26 47.32
CA TRP A 58 -31.79 -14.78 48.39
C TRP A 58 -32.17 -13.71 49.40
N ILE A 59 -33.22 -14.00 50.15
CA ILE A 59 -33.51 -13.33 51.42
C ILE A 59 -33.60 -14.40 52.51
N ALA A 60 -33.42 -14.00 53.76
CA ALA A 60 -33.84 -14.82 54.88
C ALA A 60 -34.46 -13.94 55.97
N ASN A 61 -35.32 -14.57 56.76
CA ASN A 61 -35.99 -13.96 57.89
C ASN A 61 -35.86 -14.87 59.10
N ASP A 62 -35.66 -14.25 60.25
CA ASP A 62 -35.69 -14.86 61.58
C ASP A 62 -36.89 -14.23 62.33
N LEU A 63 -37.61 -15.02 63.12
CA LEU A 63 -38.82 -14.59 63.81
C LEU A 63 -38.57 -14.13 65.26
N ASP A 64 -37.47 -14.55 65.89
CA ASP A 64 -37.13 -14.16 67.27
C ASP A 64 -35.66 -13.74 67.51
N GLY A 65 -34.80 -13.84 66.49
CA GLY A 65 -33.41 -13.38 66.50
C GLY A 65 -33.05 -12.52 65.29
N ARG A 66 -31.90 -12.81 64.68
CA ARG A 66 -31.49 -12.31 63.35
C ARG A 66 -30.67 -13.38 62.62
N VAL A 67 -30.75 -13.37 61.28
CA VAL A 67 -29.78 -14.08 60.44
C VAL A 67 -28.41 -13.41 60.58
N GLU A 68 -27.41 -14.16 61.03
CA GLU A 68 -26.05 -13.69 61.24
C GLU A 68 -25.18 -13.92 59.98
N TYR A 69 -25.42 -15.01 59.26
CA TYR A 69 -24.77 -15.36 58.00
C TYR A 69 -25.55 -16.41 57.19
N PHE A 70 -25.06 -16.69 55.99
CA PHE A 70 -25.51 -17.76 55.10
C PHE A 70 -24.36 -18.74 54.87
N GLU A 71 -24.72 -19.98 54.58
CA GLU A 71 -23.81 -21.00 54.09
C GLU A 71 -24.29 -21.45 52.72
N ILE A 72 -23.38 -21.47 51.73
CA ILE A 72 -23.66 -21.89 50.35
C ILE A 72 -22.74 -23.04 49.93
N ALA A 73 -23.21 -23.90 49.04
CA ALA A 73 -22.41 -24.95 48.40
C ALA A 73 -22.86 -25.14 46.94
N MET A 74 -21.97 -25.71 46.11
CA MET A 74 -22.25 -26.10 44.73
C MET A 74 -21.68 -27.50 44.49
N VAL A 75 -22.41 -28.36 43.80
CA VAL A 75 -22.04 -29.76 43.53
C VAL A 75 -22.33 -30.10 42.07
N GLU A 76 -21.50 -30.92 41.44
CA GLU A 76 -21.62 -31.37 40.04
C GLU A 76 -22.19 -32.80 39.97
N GLY A 77 -23.07 -33.10 39.00
CA GLY A 77 -23.45 -34.50 38.70
C GLY A 77 -24.77 -34.74 37.96
N ASP A 78 -24.76 -35.73 37.06
CA ASP A 78 -25.91 -36.26 36.31
C ASP A 78 -26.43 -37.60 36.89
N PRO A 79 -27.75 -37.86 36.94
CA PRO A 79 -28.87 -36.97 36.69
C PRO A 79 -29.44 -36.37 37.99
N VAL A 80 -29.56 -35.04 38.05
CA VAL A 80 -30.16 -34.28 39.17
C VAL A 80 -29.57 -34.70 40.52
N GLY A 81 -28.28 -34.42 40.69
CA GLY A 81 -27.45 -34.88 41.81
C GLY A 81 -27.95 -34.45 43.20
N PHE A 82 -28.66 -35.38 43.86
CA PHE A 82 -28.85 -35.42 45.30
C PHE A 82 -28.32 -36.75 45.86
N ASP A 83 -27.00 -36.86 46.06
CA ASP A 83 -26.49 -37.74 47.11
C ASP A 83 -26.54 -36.98 48.44
N PRO A 84 -27.28 -37.45 49.46
CA PRO A 84 -27.27 -36.84 50.79
C PRO A 84 -25.87 -36.69 51.40
N ALA A 85 -24.88 -37.49 50.98
CA ALA A 85 -23.47 -37.36 51.37
C ALA A 85 -22.85 -36.01 50.97
N ASP A 86 -23.38 -35.33 49.96
CA ASP A 86 -22.77 -34.10 49.44
C ASP A 86 -23.08 -32.84 50.23
N THR A 87 -24.07 -32.89 51.13
CA THR A 87 -24.28 -31.83 52.12
C THR A 87 -23.61 -32.12 53.47
N THR A 88 -23.05 -33.34 53.67
CA THR A 88 -22.43 -33.77 54.93
C THR A 88 -20.93 -33.48 54.99
N GLY A 89 -20.59 -32.36 55.63
CA GLY A 89 -19.22 -31.92 55.91
C GLY A 89 -19.19 -30.40 56.02
N ALA A 90 -18.68 -29.83 57.12
CA ALA A 90 -18.63 -28.37 57.31
C ALA A 90 -17.62 -27.69 56.35
N ASP A 91 -16.68 -28.48 55.84
CA ASP A 91 -15.69 -28.15 54.81
C ASP A 91 -16.27 -27.97 53.41
N LYS A 92 -17.48 -28.48 53.14
CA LYS A 92 -18.20 -28.30 51.86
C LYS A 92 -18.98 -26.97 51.75
N TRP A 93 -19.11 -26.23 52.85
CA TRP A 93 -19.95 -25.03 52.93
C TRP A 93 -19.11 -23.74 53.00
N THR A 94 -19.40 -22.80 52.11
CA THR A 94 -18.78 -21.46 52.11
C THR A 94 -19.66 -20.47 52.87
N MET A 95 -19.10 -19.87 53.92
CA MET A 95 -19.75 -18.81 54.70
C MET A 95 -19.80 -17.49 53.91
N THR A 96 -20.98 -16.87 53.81
CA THR A 96 -21.14 -15.52 53.27
C THR A 96 -22.10 -14.67 54.11
N ARG A 97 -21.99 -13.34 54.02
CA ARG A 97 -22.92 -12.38 54.61
C ARG A 97 -23.65 -11.53 53.56
N SER A 98 -23.42 -11.78 52.28
CA SER A 98 -24.21 -11.13 51.22
C SER A 98 -25.59 -11.78 51.07
N LEU A 99 -26.46 -11.10 50.35
CA LEU A 99 -27.79 -11.59 49.93
C LEU A 99 -27.77 -12.15 48.49
N ASP A 100 -26.58 -12.28 47.92
CA ASP A 100 -26.35 -12.66 46.54
C ASP A 100 -24.95 -13.26 46.35
N THR A 101 -24.74 -13.97 45.24
CA THR A 101 -23.41 -14.33 44.75
C THR A 101 -23.43 -14.62 43.26
N LEU A 102 -22.33 -14.31 42.56
CA LEU A 102 -22.06 -14.73 41.20
C LEU A 102 -21.23 -16.02 41.26
N ILE A 103 -21.71 -17.08 40.61
CA ILE A 103 -21.01 -18.35 40.52
C ILE A 103 -20.73 -18.64 39.05
N MET A 104 -19.47 -18.98 38.78
CA MET A 104 -19.00 -19.51 37.52
C MET A 104 -19.02 -21.03 37.64
N ALA A 105 -20.02 -21.64 37.00
CA ALA A 105 -20.18 -23.09 36.98
C ALA A 105 -19.27 -23.72 35.91
N SER A 106 -18.80 -24.95 36.15
CA SER A 106 -18.04 -25.72 35.16
C SER A 106 -18.96 -26.18 34.02
N ALA A 107 -18.54 -26.05 32.76
CA ALA A 107 -19.27 -26.55 31.60
C ALA A 107 -18.27 -27.25 30.66
N ASP A 108 -17.74 -28.37 31.14
CA ASP A 108 -16.64 -29.13 30.55
C ASP A 108 -17.06 -30.50 29.95
N GLU A 109 -18.34 -30.87 30.01
CA GLU A 109 -18.88 -32.06 29.32
C GLU A 109 -19.48 -31.66 27.95
N PHE A 110 -19.34 -32.53 26.95
CA PHE A 110 -19.71 -32.24 25.57
C PHE A 110 -21.10 -32.79 25.22
N ASP A 111 -22.06 -31.91 24.90
CA ASP A 111 -23.36 -32.27 24.34
C ASP A 111 -23.26 -32.49 22.82
N ARG A 112 -22.99 -31.44 22.04
CA ARG A 112 -23.07 -31.51 20.57
C ARG A 112 -22.38 -30.37 19.83
N VAL A 113 -22.15 -30.60 18.52
CA VAL A 113 -21.87 -29.52 17.57
C VAL A 113 -23.18 -28.87 17.11
N VAL A 114 -23.26 -27.54 17.20
CA VAL A 114 -24.34 -26.70 16.66
C VAL A 114 -23.83 -25.83 15.51
N THR A 115 -24.72 -25.41 14.61
CA THR A 115 -24.40 -24.45 13.54
C THR A 115 -25.03 -23.10 13.84
N ILE A 116 -24.23 -22.05 13.95
CA ILE A 116 -24.70 -20.67 14.18
C ILE A 116 -24.06 -19.76 13.12
N ASN A 117 -24.86 -18.96 12.43
CA ASN A 117 -24.40 -18.05 11.36
C ASN A 117 -23.52 -18.72 10.27
N SER A 118 -23.74 -20.01 10.00
CA SER A 118 -22.97 -20.88 9.08
C SER A 118 -21.57 -21.31 9.56
N ALA A 119 -21.20 -21.02 10.81
CA ALA A 119 -20.03 -21.60 11.48
C ALA A 119 -20.45 -22.73 12.44
N LEU A 120 -19.54 -23.68 12.67
CA LEU A 120 -19.72 -24.80 13.60
C LEU A 120 -19.15 -24.43 14.98
N TYR A 121 -19.94 -24.64 16.02
CA TYR A 121 -19.58 -24.44 17.42
C TYR A 121 -19.83 -25.72 18.20
N ALA A 122 -19.01 -26.03 19.20
CA ALA A 122 -19.35 -27.07 20.16
C ALA A 122 -20.07 -26.43 21.36
N LEU A 123 -21.24 -26.96 21.69
CA LEU A 123 -21.93 -26.66 22.93
C LEU A 123 -21.42 -27.64 23.99
N PHE A 124 -20.98 -27.10 25.11
CA PHE A 124 -20.63 -27.86 26.30
C PHE A 124 -21.61 -27.50 27.42
N ASP A 125 -21.94 -28.48 28.25
CA ASP A 125 -22.79 -28.30 29.41
C ASP A 125 -22.35 -29.18 30.58
N LYS A 126 -22.97 -28.98 31.76
CA LYS A 126 -22.84 -29.84 32.94
C LYS A 126 -23.96 -29.52 33.93
N THR A 127 -24.46 -30.54 34.62
CA THR A 127 -25.49 -30.36 35.66
C THR A 127 -24.88 -30.06 37.02
N HIS A 128 -25.42 -29.05 37.70
CA HIS A 128 -25.04 -28.67 39.07
C HIS A 128 -26.28 -28.57 39.97
N THR A 129 -26.03 -28.70 41.28
CA THR A 129 -26.99 -28.34 42.33
C THR A 129 -26.37 -27.27 43.23
N PHE A 130 -26.97 -26.08 43.25
CA PHE A 130 -26.68 -25.03 44.22
C PHE A 130 -27.45 -25.30 45.51
N PHE A 131 -26.81 -25.10 46.66
CA PHE A 131 -27.41 -25.27 47.99
C PHE A 131 -27.23 -23.99 48.82
N ILE A 132 -28.23 -23.63 49.61
CA ILE A 132 -28.16 -22.53 50.58
C ILE A 132 -28.92 -22.83 51.87
N ARG A 133 -28.36 -22.38 53.00
CA ARG A 133 -29.05 -22.27 54.29
C ARG A 133 -28.66 -21.00 55.02
N ALA A 134 -29.58 -20.47 55.83
CA ALA A 134 -29.33 -19.33 56.72
C ALA A 134 -28.95 -19.83 58.12
N VAL A 135 -28.13 -19.06 58.83
CA VAL A 135 -27.73 -19.33 60.23
C VAL A 135 -28.01 -18.10 61.09
N ASP A 136 -28.69 -18.29 62.22
CA ASP A 136 -29.08 -17.22 63.15
C ASP A 136 -27.96 -16.82 64.13
N ASP A 137 -28.20 -15.79 64.94
CA ASP A 137 -27.25 -15.28 65.94
C ASP A 137 -27.06 -16.17 67.18
N ARG A 138 -27.75 -17.32 67.23
CA ARG A 138 -27.64 -18.36 68.28
C ARG A 138 -27.09 -19.69 67.75
N GLY A 139 -26.90 -19.81 66.44
CA GLY A 139 -26.37 -20.99 65.75
C GLY A 139 -27.42 -22.00 65.28
N GLY A 140 -28.70 -21.65 65.29
CA GLY A 140 -29.74 -22.40 64.58
C GLY A 140 -29.62 -22.23 63.07
N VAL A 141 -29.96 -23.29 62.33
CA VAL A 141 -29.74 -23.39 60.88
C VAL A 141 -31.08 -23.67 60.18
N SER A 142 -31.35 -23.00 59.06
CA SER A 142 -32.57 -23.21 58.28
C SER A 142 -32.65 -24.61 57.67
N GLU A 143 -33.84 -24.99 57.20
CA GLU A 143 -33.93 -26.01 56.16
C GLU A 143 -33.07 -25.59 54.95
N THR A 144 -32.42 -26.55 54.31
CA THR A 144 -31.53 -26.29 53.16
C THR A 144 -32.36 -26.19 51.89
N LEU A 145 -32.39 -25.01 51.28
CA LEU A 145 -32.90 -24.84 49.92
C LEU A 145 -31.84 -25.25 48.89
N HIS A 146 -32.32 -25.62 47.71
CA HIS A 146 -31.49 -25.99 46.57
C HIS A 146 -32.10 -25.49 45.26
N ARG A 147 -31.25 -25.46 44.22
CA ARG A 147 -31.63 -25.34 42.81
C ARG A 147 -30.71 -26.22 41.98
N SER A 148 -31.27 -27.20 41.29
CA SER A 148 -30.58 -27.99 40.28
C SER A 148 -30.79 -27.36 38.91
N PHE A 149 -29.74 -27.26 38.10
CA PHE A 149 -29.75 -26.65 36.77
C PHE A 149 -28.62 -27.23 35.90
N ASN A 150 -28.68 -26.98 34.60
CA ASN A 150 -27.63 -27.33 33.65
C ASN A 150 -26.91 -26.03 33.22
N ALA A 151 -25.63 -25.88 33.56
CA ALA A 151 -24.80 -24.80 33.05
C ALA A 151 -24.36 -25.13 31.63
N TRP A 152 -24.38 -24.17 30.70
CA TRP A 152 -23.82 -24.33 29.35
C TRP A 152 -22.90 -23.17 28.95
N THR A 153 -22.00 -23.48 28.03
CA THR A 153 -21.07 -22.54 27.37
C THR A 153 -20.89 -22.91 25.89
N ILE A 154 -20.27 -22.04 25.11
CA ILE A 154 -19.93 -22.27 23.70
C ILE A 154 -18.41 -22.31 23.58
N ALA A 155 -17.86 -23.44 23.12
CA ALA A 155 -16.42 -23.62 23.10
C ALA A 155 -15.65 -22.56 22.27
N PRO A 156 -14.48 -22.12 22.74
CA PRO A 156 -13.70 -21.08 22.08
C PRO A 156 -13.12 -21.51 20.74
N HIS A 157 -12.83 -20.51 19.90
CA HIS A 157 -12.10 -20.68 18.64
C HIS A 157 -10.64 -20.23 18.74
N VAL A 158 -9.79 -20.84 17.91
CA VAL A 158 -8.40 -20.39 17.69
C VAL A 158 -8.17 -20.19 16.20
N PHE A 159 -7.42 -19.15 15.86
CA PHE A 159 -6.99 -18.85 14.50
C PHE A 159 -5.48 -18.71 14.47
N ILE A 160 -4.81 -19.66 13.81
CA ILE A 160 -3.38 -19.55 13.50
C ILE A 160 -3.23 -18.43 12.47
N THR A 161 -2.43 -17.42 12.78
CA THR A 161 -2.10 -16.29 11.88
C THR A 161 -0.87 -16.63 11.05
N ASP A 162 0.17 -17.12 11.72
CA ASP A 162 1.49 -17.36 11.16
C ASP A 162 1.86 -18.85 11.31
N PRO A 163 2.47 -19.48 10.31
CA PRO A 163 2.68 -18.96 8.95
C PRO A 163 1.36 -18.79 8.20
N VAL A 164 1.27 -17.73 7.39
CA VAL A 164 0.08 -17.42 6.58
C VAL A 164 -0.15 -18.55 5.58
N ASN A 165 -1.35 -19.14 5.58
CA ASN A 165 -1.74 -20.17 4.63
C ASN A 165 -2.80 -19.61 3.67
N ILE A 166 -2.36 -19.21 2.48
CA ILE A 166 -3.21 -18.56 1.47
C ILE A 166 -4.25 -19.54 0.88
N ASN A 167 -3.94 -20.85 0.86
CA ASN A 167 -4.77 -21.87 0.21
C ASN A 167 -4.93 -23.12 1.11
N PRO A 168 -5.60 -23.02 2.28
CA PRO A 168 -5.66 -24.10 3.27
C PRO A 168 -6.33 -25.38 2.74
N ASP A 169 -7.25 -25.25 1.79
CA ASP A 169 -7.91 -26.38 1.14
C ASP A 169 -6.97 -27.15 0.19
N VAL A 170 -5.94 -26.48 -0.35
CA VAL A 170 -5.07 -27.00 -1.43
C VAL A 170 -3.87 -27.76 -0.85
N GLY A 171 -4.15 -28.95 -0.31
CA GLY A 171 -3.12 -29.93 0.00
C GLY A 171 -2.35 -29.65 1.30
N VAL A 172 -1.06 -29.35 1.16
CA VAL A 172 -0.03 -29.32 2.23
C VAL A 172 0.90 -28.13 2.00
N GLN A 173 1.04 -27.24 2.99
CA GLN A 173 1.90 -26.06 2.92
C GLN A 173 3.39 -26.45 2.95
N MET A 174 4.27 -25.74 2.25
CA MET A 174 5.72 -25.95 2.35
C MET A 174 6.29 -24.98 3.38
N LEU A 175 6.91 -25.49 4.45
CA LEU A 175 7.49 -24.70 5.53
C LEU A 175 8.95 -25.12 5.78
N SER A 176 9.70 -24.29 6.49
CA SER A 176 11.10 -24.55 6.85
C SER A 176 11.25 -25.60 7.99
N PRO A 177 12.48 -26.02 8.36
CA PRO A 177 12.69 -26.96 9.46
C PRO A 177 12.46 -26.37 10.86
N VAL A 178 12.49 -25.05 11.00
CA VAL A 178 12.24 -24.35 12.27
C VAL A 178 11.18 -23.29 12.03
N ILE A 179 10.00 -23.46 12.63
CA ILE A 179 8.78 -22.76 12.21
C ILE A 179 8.20 -21.99 13.39
N HIS A 180 8.10 -20.66 13.27
CA HIS A 180 7.37 -19.83 14.22
C HIS A 180 5.87 -19.89 13.90
N PHE A 181 5.07 -20.51 14.78
CA PHE A 181 3.62 -20.47 14.74
C PHE A 181 3.07 -19.39 15.69
N LYS A 182 2.07 -18.65 15.23
CA LYS A 182 1.33 -17.68 16.05
C LYS A 182 -0.17 -17.83 15.87
N TRP A 183 -0.94 -17.46 16.88
CA TRP A 183 -2.40 -17.54 16.86
C TRP A 183 -3.04 -16.50 17.77
N PHE A 184 -4.35 -16.32 17.62
CA PHE A 184 -5.20 -15.69 18.62
C PHE A 184 -6.41 -16.58 18.95
N GLY A 185 -6.88 -16.51 20.19
CA GLY A 185 -8.13 -17.10 20.62
C GLY A 185 -9.31 -16.13 20.50
N LYS A 186 -10.54 -16.64 20.48
CA LYS A 186 -11.78 -15.89 20.72
C LYS A 186 -12.80 -16.78 21.41
N ASP A 187 -13.32 -16.31 22.53
CA ASP A 187 -14.30 -17.05 23.33
C ASP A 187 -15.71 -16.43 23.22
N PRO A 188 -16.75 -17.13 22.73
CA PRO A 188 -18.12 -16.59 22.60
C PRO A 188 -18.91 -16.72 23.91
N VAL A 189 -19.12 -15.60 24.60
CA VAL A 189 -19.69 -15.55 25.96
C VAL A 189 -21.14 -16.05 26.03
N ASP A 190 -22.07 -15.32 25.41
CA ASP A 190 -23.51 -15.63 25.35
C ASP A 190 -23.99 -15.83 23.90
N ALA A 191 -23.25 -15.30 22.91
CA ALA A 191 -23.54 -15.45 21.49
C ALA A 191 -22.30 -15.21 20.60
N PRO A 192 -22.28 -15.74 19.35
CA PRO A 192 -21.21 -15.56 18.35
C PRO A 192 -20.86 -14.13 17.85
N TRP A 193 -21.19 -13.09 18.61
CA TRP A 193 -20.84 -11.69 18.34
C TRP A 193 -20.41 -10.94 19.60
N HIS A 194 -20.42 -11.60 20.76
CA HIS A 194 -19.96 -11.07 22.04
C HIS A 194 -18.81 -11.98 22.51
N PHE A 195 -17.59 -11.46 22.44
CA PHE A 195 -16.38 -12.24 22.63
C PHE A 195 -15.54 -11.72 23.79
N GLN A 196 -14.91 -12.64 24.49
CA GLN A 196 -13.80 -12.39 25.42
C GLN A 196 -12.52 -13.11 24.97
N ASP A 197 -11.44 -12.88 25.69
CA ASP A 197 -10.17 -13.61 25.50
C ASP A 197 -10.26 -15.01 26.14
N VAL A 198 -9.61 -16.00 25.54
CA VAL A 198 -9.64 -17.39 26.03
C VAL A 198 -8.75 -17.54 27.27
N ASP A 199 -9.17 -18.32 28.27
CA ASP A 199 -8.39 -18.56 29.51
C ASP A 199 -7.01 -19.15 29.18
N SER A 200 -6.99 -20.23 28.41
CA SER A 200 -5.76 -20.95 28.10
C SER A 200 -5.77 -21.66 26.75
N ILE A 201 -4.56 -21.95 26.28
CA ILE A 201 -4.24 -22.60 25.02
C ILE A 201 -3.37 -23.84 25.30
N ARG A 202 -3.52 -24.87 24.48
CA ARG A 202 -2.50 -25.89 24.24
C ARG A 202 -2.36 -26.17 22.74
N PHE A 203 -1.25 -26.77 22.35
CA PHE A 203 -1.00 -27.21 20.98
C PHE A 203 -0.50 -28.66 20.94
N MET A 204 -0.60 -29.30 19.79
CA MET A 204 0.05 -30.57 19.49
C MET A 204 0.68 -30.51 18.09
N TRP A 205 1.69 -31.33 17.87
CA TRP A 205 2.18 -31.64 16.53
C TRP A 205 2.52 -33.12 16.39
N THR A 206 2.35 -33.66 15.18
CA THR A 206 2.74 -35.05 14.86
C THR A 206 2.88 -35.26 13.35
N GLN A 207 3.41 -36.41 12.94
CA GLN A 207 3.58 -36.76 11.52
C GLN A 207 2.21 -36.92 10.83
N PHE A 208 2.02 -36.25 9.69
CA PHE A 208 0.75 -36.25 8.97
C PHE A 208 0.49 -37.58 8.25
N TYR A 209 -0.73 -38.09 8.40
CA TYR A 209 -1.33 -39.13 7.58
C TYR A 209 -2.74 -38.70 7.15
N SER A 210 -3.23 -39.20 6.01
CA SER A 210 -4.36 -38.60 5.28
C SER A 210 -5.70 -38.53 6.03
N THR A 211 -5.89 -39.32 7.10
CA THR A 211 -7.12 -39.32 7.92
C THR A 211 -7.00 -38.52 9.21
N ILE A 212 -5.81 -38.08 9.66
CA ILE A 212 -5.62 -37.55 11.02
C ILE A 212 -6.56 -36.40 11.38
N LEU A 213 -6.86 -35.49 10.46
CA LEU A 213 -7.77 -34.36 10.72
C LEU A 213 -9.22 -34.82 10.92
N ARG A 214 -9.66 -35.86 10.21
CA ARG A 214 -10.97 -36.49 10.46
C ARG A 214 -10.93 -37.23 11.78
N ASP A 215 -9.92 -38.06 12.00
CA ASP A 215 -9.79 -38.90 13.18
C ASP A 215 -9.71 -38.06 14.47
N LEU A 216 -9.13 -36.86 14.40
CA LEU A 216 -9.09 -35.86 15.48
C LEU A 216 -10.46 -35.26 15.81
N ASN A 217 -11.33 -35.05 14.81
CA ASN A 217 -12.70 -34.58 15.02
C ASN A 217 -13.64 -35.73 15.45
N GLU A 218 -13.43 -36.96 14.95
CA GLU A 218 -14.27 -38.14 15.26
C GLU A 218 -13.90 -38.80 16.59
N PHE A 219 -12.62 -38.77 16.98
CA PHE A 219 -12.07 -39.50 18.13
C PHE A 219 -10.99 -38.68 18.90
N PRO A 220 -11.27 -37.45 19.35
CA PRO A 220 -10.26 -36.53 19.93
C PRO A 220 -9.47 -37.13 21.10
N GLY A 221 -10.11 -37.95 21.94
CA GLY A 221 -9.46 -38.61 23.09
C GLY A 221 -8.33 -39.59 22.73
N MET A 222 -8.18 -40.01 21.48
CA MET A 222 -7.01 -40.80 21.04
C MET A 222 -5.72 -39.96 20.95
N PHE A 223 -5.85 -38.63 20.96
CA PHE A 223 -4.75 -37.68 20.79
C PHE A 223 -4.38 -36.97 22.11
N GLU A 224 -5.02 -37.33 23.23
CA GLU A 224 -4.83 -36.65 24.52
C GLU A 224 -3.35 -36.68 24.98
N ASP A 225 -2.67 -37.82 24.81
CA ASP A 225 -1.24 -37.99 25.08
C ASP A 225 -0.29 -37.18 24.17
N LEU A 226 -0.80 -36.55 23.09
CA LEU A 226 -0.02 -35.74 22.15
C LEU A 226 -0.12 -34.23 22.40
N TRP A 227 -1.07 -33.78 23.23
CA TRP A 227 -1.20 -32.37 23.54
C TRP A 227 -0.16 -31.91 24.57
N GLY A 228 0.40 -30.73 24.33
CA GLY A 228 1.16 -30.02 25.35
C GLY A 228 0.28 -29.66 26.56
N LYS A 229 0.93 -29.32 27.67
CA LYS A 229 0.24 -28.74 28.82
C LYS A 229 -0.52 -27.46 28.43
N TRP A 230 -1.57 -27.15 29.18
CA TRP A 230 -2.24 -25.85 29.11
C TRP A 230 -1.30 -24.70 29.54
N TRP A 231 -1.37 -23.60 28.80
CA TRP A 231 -0.75 -22.31 29.12
C TRP A 231 -1.84 -21.24 29.12
N SER A 232 -1.90 -20.38 30.13
CA SER A 232 -2.76 -19.20 30.07
C SER A 232 -2.36 -18.29 28.89
N THR A 233 -3.31 -17.58 28.30
CA THR A 233 -3.03 -16.55 27.28
C THR A 233 -2.12 -15.44 27.81
N GLU A 234 -2.19 -15.12 29.11
CA GLU A 234 -1.29 -14.17 29.78
C GLU A 234 0.09 -14.78 30.18
N ALA A 235 0.41 -16.00 29.74
CA ALA A 235 1.67 -16.67 30.11
C ALA A 235 2.91 -15.89 29.62
N PRO A 236 3.94 -15.68 30.47
CA PRO A 236 5.12 -14.89 30.11
C PRO A 236 5.83 -15.35 28.83
N GLY A 237 6.36 -14.37 28.08
CA GLY A 237 7.13 -14.62 26.86
C GLY A 237 6.29 -15.16 25.71
N ASP A 238 5.05 -14.70 25.57
CA ASP A 238 4.11 -15.02 24.49
C ASP A 238 3.78 -16.54 24.36
N SER A 239 4.02 -17.31 25.42
CA SER A 239 3.86 -18.78 25.46
C SER A 239 2.41 -19.25 25.25
N GLY A 240 1.43 -18.37 25.50
CA GLY A 240 0.00 -18.62 25.23
C GLY A 240 -0.45 -18.21 23.81
N LEU A 241 0.39 -17.51 23.04
CA LEU A 241 0.04 -16.88 21.75
C LEU A 241 0.92 -17.35 20.59
N SER A 242 2.04 -18.01 20.89
CA SER A 242 3.04 -18.44 19.91
C SER A 242 3.82 -19.66 20.37
N THR A 243 4.42 -20.37 19.42
CA THR A 243 5.47 -21.36 19.68
C THR A 243 6.41 -21.45 18.48
N ILE A 244 7.57 -22.05 18.70
CA ILE A 244 8.48 -22.47 17.63
C ILE A 244 8.44 -24.01 17.63
N LEU A 245 8.42 -24.62 16.44
CA LEU A 245 8.69 -26.05 16.29
C LEU A 245 10.07 -26.24 15.67
N GLY A 246 10.83 -27.23 16.13
CA GLY A 246 12.13 -27.59 15.58
C GLY A 246 13.32 -26.77 16.09
N ASP A 247 13.17 -25.96 17.14
CA ASP A 247 14.27 -25.31 17.85
C ASP A 247 14.85 -26.19 18.97
N ASP A 248 14.03 -27.01 19.65
CA ASP A 248 14.50 -28.11 20.52
C ASP A 248 14.29 -29.52 19.92
N GLU A 249 13.33 -29.69 19.00
CA GLU A 249 13.08 -30.95 18.29
C GLU A 249 13.79 -31.03 16.92
N ILE A 250 13.82 -32.22 16.30
CA ILE A 250 14.35 -32.39 14.94
C ILE A 250 13.22 -32.67 13.97
N MET A 251 13.11 -31.82 12.94
CA MET A 251 12.10 -31.86 11.88
C MET A 251 12.74 -32.18 10.51
N PRO A 252 12.89 -33.46 10.10
CA PRO A 252 13.58 -33.81 8.87
C PRO A 252 12.86 -33.31 7.59
N PRO A 253 13.59 -32.68 6.65
CA PRO A 253 13.06 -32.31 5.33
C PRO A 253 12.46 -33.49 4.56
N GLY A 254 11.42 -33.19 3.77
CA GLY A 254 10.65 -34.17 3.00
C GLY A 254 9.56 -34.89 3.79
N ARG A 255 9.42 -34.65 5.10
CA ARG A 255 8.32 -35.17 5.92
C ARG A 255 7.17 -34.18 6.01
N SER A 256 5.95 -34.72 6.12
CA SER A 256 4.73 -33.95 6.38
C SER A 256 4.26 -34.09 7.81
N TYR A 257 3.67 -33.02 8.34
CA TYR A 257 3.24 -32.86 9.73
C TYR A 257 1.89 -32.17 9.81
N ILE A 258 1.19 -32.41 10.91
CA ILE A 258 0.06 -31.60 11.36
C ILE A 258 0.49 -30.86 12.63
N PHE A 259 0.11 -29.58 12.72
CA PHE A 259 0.12 -28.77 13.92
C PHE A 259 -1.33 -28.34 14.19
N ALA A 260 -1.78 -28.45 15.44
CA ALA A 260 -3.12 -28.08 15.85
C ALA A 260 -3.08 -27.32 17.18
N VAL A 261 -3.94 -26.32 17.32
CA VAL A 261 -4.08 -25.50 18.54
C VAL A 261 -5.51 -25.64 19.09
N GLN A 262 -5.64 -25.68 20.40
CA GLN A 262 -6.90 -25.82 21.12
C GLN A 262 -6.95 -24.76 22.22
N ALA A 263 -8.04 -23.99 22.28
CA ALA A 263 -8.34 -23.11 23.41
C ALA A 263 -9.24 -23.80 24.43
N LYS A 264 -9.29 -23.22 25.63
CA LYS A 264 -10.25 -23.49 26.69
C LYS A 264 -10.79 -22.17 27.23
N ASP A 265 -12.08 -22.12 27.55
CA ASP A 265 -12.70 -21.00 28.27
C ASP A 265 -12.48 -21.13 29.79
N GLU A 266 -13.03 -20.20 30.57
CA GLU A 266 -12.97 -20.26 32.04
C GLU A 266 -13.96 -21.27 32.65
N ALA A 267 -14.98 -21.70 31.90
CA ALA A 267 -15.92 -22.75 32.31
C ALA A 267 -15.35 -24.17 32.15
N GLY A 268 -14.34 -24.36 31.29
CA GLY A 268 -13.66 -25.63 31.01
C GLY A 268 -13.90 -26.22 29.62
N ALA A 269 -14.74 -25.61 28.78
CA ALA A 269 -15.03 -26.08 27.42
C ALA A 269 -13.83 -25.86 26.49
N ILE A 270 -13.57 -26.84 25.62
CA ILE A 270 -12.38 -26.86 24.75
C ILE A 270 -12.74 -26.83 23.27
N SER A 271 -11.90 -26.21 22.43
CA SER A 271 -12.07 -26.24 20.97
C SER A 271 -12.04 -27.68 20.44
N SER A 272 -13.20 -28.27 20.15
CA SER A 272 -13.31 -29.65 19.65
C SER A 272 -13.53 -29.77 18.14
N VAL A 273 -13.78 -28.65 17.45
CA VAL A 273 -13.83 -28.57 15.99
C VAL A 273 -12.46 -28.17 15.44
N PHE A 274 -11.91 -28.97 14.52
CA PHE A 274 -10.58 -28.76 13.94
C PHE A 274 -10.62 -28.58 12.41
N ASP A 275 -10.18 -27.42 11.91
CA ASP A 275 -10.19 -27.04 10.49
C ASP A 275 -8.84 -26.39 10.07
N LYS A 276 -8.35 -26.73 8.87
CA LYS A 276 -7.13 -26.17 8.25
C LYS A 276 -7.16 -24.65 8.08
N ARG A 277 -8.35 -24.06 8.02
CA ARG A 277 -8.61 -22.63 7.83
C ARG A 277 -8.44 -21.83 9.12
N THR A 278 -8.52 -22.47 10.28
CA THR A 278 -8.55 -21.81 11.60
C THR A 278 -7.41 -22.32 12.49
N ASN A 279 -7.63 -23.42 13.19
CA ASN A 279 -6.79 -23.93 14.28
C ASN A 279 -5.87 -25.10 13.89
N VAL A 280 -5.85 -25.50 12.62
CA VAL A 280 -4.95 -26.54 12.10
C VAL A 280 -4.04 -25.99 10.99
N ARG A 281 -2.81 -26.51 10.94
CA ARG A 281 -1.91 -26.42 9.78
C ARG A 281 -1.41 -27.81 9.40
N VAL A 282 -1.46 -28.12 8.11
CA VAL A 282 -0.87 -29.34 7.54
C VAL A 282 0.24 -28.90 6.59
N PHE A 283 1.47 -29.29 6.89
CA PHE A 283 2.67 -28.79 6.22
C PHE A 283 3.66 -29.90 5.89
N MET A 284 4.64 -29.59 5.03
CA MET A 284 5.78 -30.40 4.66
C MET A 284 7.04 -29.57 4.88
N VAL A 285 8.00 -30.15 5.60
CA VAL A 285 9.28 -29.50 5.86
C VAL A 285 10.14 -29.55 4.61
N ARG A 286 10.70 -28.41 4.21
CA ARG A 286 11.71 -28.27 3.15
C ARG A 286 12.77 -27.27 3.58
N THR A 287 13.98 -27.42 3.07
CA THR A 287 14.95 -26.31 3.09
C THR A 287 14.37 -25.16 2.27
N PRO A 288 14.20 -23.95 2.84
CA PRO A 288 13.72 -22.79 2.08
C PRO A 288 14.81 -22.28 1.13
N THR A 289 14.41 -21.56 0.09
CA THR A 289 15.34 -20.96 -0.88
C THR A 289 16.04 -19.71 -0.31
N GLY A 290 15.38 -19.00 0.60
CA GLY A 290 15.80 -17.73 1.22
C GLY A 290 14.63 -16.75 1.32
N PRO A 291 14.76 -15.58 1.98
CA PRO A 291 13.72 -14.56 2.00
C PRO A 291 13.40 -14.04 0.59
N LEU A 292 12.13 -13.69 0.31
CA LEU A 292 11.81 -12.92 -0.88
C LEU A 292 12.31 -11.49 -0.66
N LEU A 293 13.31 -11.05 -1.41
CA LEU A 293 13.90 -9.71 -1.33
C LEU A 293 13.36 -8.83 -2.46
N SER A 294 12.72 -7.72 -2.12
CA SER A 294 12.21 -6.73 -3.07
C SER A 294 13.04 -5.45 -2.98
N VAL A 295 13.67 -5.07 -4.09
CA VAL A 295 14.54 -3.89 -4.22
C VAL A 295 13.86 -2.87 -5.12
N PHE A 296 13.97 -1.58 -4.77
CA PHE A 296 13.28 -0.47 -5.40
C PHE A 296 14.25 0.70 -5.60
N GLU A 297 14.09 1.43 -6.72
CA GLU A 297 14.73 2.72 -6.99
C GLU A 297 13.66 3.66 -7.61
N ASP A 298 13.67 4.95 -7.30
CA ASP A 298 12.58 5.88 -7.68
C ASP A 298 12.41 6.08 -9.20
N TYR A 299 13.46 5.85 -9.99
CA TYR A 299 13.44 5.96 -11.45
C TYR A 299 13.71 4.62 -12.17
N LEU A 300 14.37 3.65 -11.52
CA LEU A 300 14.64 2.33 -12.11
C LEU A 300 13.46 1.35 -11.91
N GLY A 301 12.62 1.56 -10.90
CA GLY A 301 11.44 0.74 -10.63
C GLY A 301 11.66 -0.30 -9.52
N THR A 302 11.17 -1.53 -9.70
CA THR A 302 11.15 -2.56 -8.65
C THR A 302 11.58 -3.93 -9.18
N TYR A 303 12.45 -4.59 -8.44
CA TYR A 303 13.06 -5.89 -8.73
C TYR A 303 12.81 -6.86 -7.57
N SER A 304 12.78 -8.17 -7.83
CA SER A 304 12.53 -9.19 -6.82
C SER A 304 13.46 -10.39 -6.97
N PHE A 305 14.06 -10.81 -5.85
CA PHE A 305 15.11 -11.83 -5.78
C PHE A 305 14.74 -12.90 -4.75
N LEU A 306 15.18 -14.14 -4.96
CA LEU A 306 14.91 -15.27 -4.08
C LEU A 306 16.09 -16.25 -4.04
N GLY A 307 16.71 -16.38 -2.87
CA GLY A 307 17.88 -17.21 -2.63
C GLY A 307 19.16 -16.68 -3.24
N TYR A 308 20.12 -17.58 -3.40
CA TYR A 308 21.46 -17.26 -3.88
C TYR A 308 21.51 -17.34 -5.41
N ASN A 309 21.02 -16.29 -6.09
CA ASN A 309 21.26 -16.08 -7.51
C ASN A 309 22.26 -14.95 -7.73
N LEU A 310 23.26 -15.17 -8.57
CA LEU A 310 24.28 -14.18 -8.94
C LEU A 310 24.18 -13.75 -10.41
N ASP A 311 23.21 -14.25 -11.19
CA ASP A 311 22.85 -13.65 -12.48
C ASP A 311 22.29 -12.24 -12.20
N PRO A 312 22.96 -11.15 -12.60
CA PRO A 312 22.58 -9.81 -12.19
C PRO A 312 21.41 -9.26 -13.02
N VAL A 313 20.62 -8.37 -12.42
CA VAL A 313 19.73 -7.49 -13.19
C VAL A 313 20.59 -6.38 -13.79
N MET A 314 20.74 -6.41 -15.11
CA MET A 314 21.44 -5.36 -15.87
C MET A 314 20.59 -4.09 -15.94
N ILE A 315 21.20 -2.93 -15.66
CA ILE A 315 20.57 -1.61 -15.79
C ILE A 315 21.57 -0.59 -16.36
N ASP A 316 21.31 -0.10 -17.56
CA ASP A 316 22.02 1.05 -18.12
C ASP A 316 21.62 2.33 -17.36
N VAL A 317 22.57 3.19 -16.95
CA VAL A 317 22.26 4.53 -16.38
C VAL A 317 23.21 5.62 -16.91
N PRO A 318 22.79 6.90 -16.94
CA PRO A 318 23.66 8.00 -17.36
C PRO A 318 24.74 8.37 -16.31
N PRO A 319 25.86 8.97 -16.73
CA PRO A 319 26.90 9.46 -15.82
C PRO A 319 26.35 10.58 -14.94
N GLY A 320 26.58 10.50 -13.64
CA GLY A 320 26.02 11.44 -12.67
C GLY A 320 24.61 11.08 -12.17
N PHE A 321 24.03 9.95 -12.58
CA PHE A 321 22.77 9.44 -12.01
C PHE A 321 22.95 9.10 -10.51
N GLU A 322 22.07 9.64 -9.66
CA GLU A 322 22.08 9.41 -8.21
C GLU A 322 21.14 8.27 -7.84
N MET A 323 21.70 7.09 -7.56
CA MET A 323 20.94 5.87 -7.26
C MET A 323 20.51 5.84 -5.79
N ASN A 324 19.22 5.79 -5.52
CA ASN A 324 18.64 5.79 -4.16
C ASN A 324 17.94 4.45 -3.83
N PHE A 325 18.68 3.35 -3.95
CA PHE A 325 18.14 2.00 -3.72
C PHE A 325 17.61 1.80 -2.30
N ARG A 326 16.35 1.35 -2.19
CA ARG A 326 15.68 0.92 -0.96
C ARG A 326 15.07 -0.48 -1.13
N TRP A 327 14.86 -1.21 -0.03
CA TRP A 327 14.40 -2.60 -0.10
C TRP A 327 13.61 -3.07 1.12
N THR A 328 12.87 -4.16 0.94
CA THR A 328 12.20 -4.93 1.99
C THR A 328 12.35 -6.42 1.70
N ALA A 329 12.22 -7.27 2.72
CA ALA A 329 12.20 -8.71 2.51
C ALA A 329 11.17 -9.44 3.39
N ASP A 330 10.70 -10.59 2.92
CA ASP A 330 9.74 -11.44 3.61
C ASP A 330 10.16 -12.92 3.64
N ALA A 331 10.10 -13.51 4.83
CA ALA A 331 10.37 -14.93 5.11
C ALA A 331 9.15 -15.67 5.71
N SER A 332 8.04 -14.97 5.93
CA SER A 332 6.83 -15.52 6.58
C SER A 332 6.21 -16.68 5.79
N HIS A 333 6.36 -16.69 4.47
CA HIS A 333 5.81 -17.73 3.59
C HIS A 333 6.36 -19.15 3.85
N TYR A 334 7.50 -19.28 4.54
CA TYR A 334 8.02 -20.56 5.06
C TYR A 334 8.20 -20.60 6.59
N GLY A 335 7.63 -19.61 7.29
CA GLY A 335 7.57 -19.56 8.76
C GLY A 335 8.83 -19.06 9.48
N ALA A 336 9.73 -18.39 8.77
CA ALA A 336 10.91 -17.73 9.32
C ALA A 336 10.72 -16.20 9.38
N ILE A 337 11.68 -15.53 9.99
CA ILE A 337 11.73 -14.08 10.20
C ILE A 337 13.06 -13.55 9.64
N VAL A 338 13.01 -12.44 8.89
CA VAL A 338 14.22 -11.76 8.41
C VAL A 338 15.03 -11.24 9.61
N SER A 339 16.30 -11.63 9.69
CA SER A 339 17.18 -11.31 10.82
C SER A 339 18.09 -10.12 10.53
N THR A 340 18.73 -10.08 9.35
CA THR A 340 19.69 -9.03 8.99
C THR A 340 19.72 -8.73 7.50
N TYR A 341 20.13 -7.50 7.16
CA TYR A 341 20.48 -7.04 5.83
C TYR A 341 21.92 -6.49 5.82
N ARG A 342 22.63 -6.61 4.68
CA ARG A 342 23.85 -5.85 4.37
C ARG A 342 23.91 -5.55 2.87
N TYR A 343 24.63 -4.49 2.48
CA TYR A 343 24.95 -4.22 1.07
C TYR A 343 26.42 -3.83 0.87
N GLY A 344 26.87 -3.91 -0.36
CA GLY A 344 28.18 -3.43 -0.81
C GLY A 344 28.20 -3.23 -2.32
N TRP A 345 29.28 -2.62 -2.81
CA TRP A 345 29.50 -2.32 -4.22
C TRP A 345 30.75 -3.05 -4.69
N ASP A 346 30.69 -3.66 -5.88
CA ASP A 346 31.84 -4.25 -6.57
C ASP A 346 32.56 -5.36 -5.77
N ILE A 347 31.79 -6.11 -4.97
CA ILE A 347 32.27 -7.18 -4.09
C ILE A 347 32.90 -8.33 -4.91
N SER A 348 34.10 -8.77 -4.51
CA SER A 348 34.85 -9.86 -5.11
C SER A 348 34.82 -11.15 -4.28
N ASP A 349 34.71 -11.04 -2.95
CA ASP A 349 34.55 -12.15 -2.01
C ASP A 349 33.45 -11.84 -0.98
N PHE A 350 32.26 -12.42 -1.18
CA PHE A 350 31.13 -12.32 -0.26
C PHE A 350 31.42 -12.75 1.19
N SER A 351 32.51 -13.52 1.41
CA SER A 351 32.95 -14.00 2.71
C SER A 351 33.89 -13.06 3.47
N ASP A 352 34.50 -12.06 2.84
CA ASP A 352 35.25 -11.01 3.55
C ASP A 352 34.30 -9.90 4.02
N PRO A 353 34.11 -9.67 5.34
CA PRO A 353 33.26 -8.59 5.84
C PRO A 353 33.79 -7.18 5.51
N ALA A 354 35.03 -7.03 5.05
CA ALA A 354 35.66 -5.75 4.74
C ALA A 354 35.28 -5.18 3.35
N GLU A 355 34.77 -6.01 2.44
CA GLU A 355 34.29 -5.56 1.11
C GLU A 355 32.84 -5.01 1.15
N TRP A 356 32.13 -5.18 2.27
CA TRP A 356 30.76 -4.70 2.44
C TRP A 356 30.73 -3.28 3.03
N GLU A 357 29.90 -2.40 2.49
CA GLU A 357 29.70 -1.03 3.03
C GLU A 357 29.04 -1.05 4.42
N THR A 358 28.39 -2.17 4.77
CA THR A 358 27.73 -2.39 6.07
C THR A 358 27.90 -3.82 6.58
N LEU A 359 28.12 -3.99 7.88
CA LEU A 359 27.95 -5.27 8.56
C LEU A 359 26.45 -5.67 8.63
N PRO A 360 26.10 -6.96 8.78
CA PRO A 360 24.70 -7.40 8.89
C PRO A 360 23.94 -6.72 10.03
N VAL A 361 22.81 -6.08 9.72
CA VAL A 361 21.96 -5.37 10.70
C VAL A 361 20.46 -5.51 10.39
N PRO A 362 19.55 -5.58 11.40
CA PRO A 362 18.13 -5.88 11.13
C PRO A 362 17.33 -4.80 10.40
N ASN A 363 17.71 -3.52 10.54
CA ASN A 363 16.87 -2.37 10.17
C ASN A 363 17.45 -1.55 8.99
N LEU A 364 18.33 -2.14 8.18
CA LEU A 364 18.92 -1.47 7.03
C LEU A 364 18.11 -1.78 5.77
N LEU A 365 17.30 -0.79 5.36
CA LEU A 365 16.33 -0.91 4.27
C LEU A 365 16.67 -0.01 3.07
N PHE A 366 17.88 0.55 3.02
CA PHE A 366 18.35 1.43 1.95
C PHE A 366 19.88 1.52 1.90
N ALA A 367 20.41 1.75 0.70
CA ALA A 367 21.79 2.13 0.48
C ALA A 367 21.95 3.65 0.67
N ARG A 368 23.17 4.12 0.94
CA ARG A 368 23.46 5.55 0.79
C ARG A 368 23.39 5.91 -0.70
N PRO A 369 22.86 7.09 -1.07
CA PRO A 369 22.88 7.56 -2.44
C PRO A 369 24.29 7.48 -3.03
N LYS A 370 24.38 6.88 -4.23
CA LYS A 370 25.64 6.58 -4.92
C LYS A 370 25.59 7.20 -6.31
N ILE A 371 26.69 7.79 -6.74
CA ILE A 371 26.87 8.38 -8.06
C ILE A 371 28.15 7.80 -8.67
N PHE A 372 28.06 7.37 -9.93
CA PHE A 372 29.19 6.99 -10.75
C PHE A 372 29.18 7.78 -12.06
N TYR A 373 30.34 7.85 -12.74
CA TYR A 373 30.52 8.64 -13.97
C TYR A 373 31.08 7.85 -15.15
N SER A 374 31.49 6.59 -14.95
CA SER A 374 32.03 5.70 -15.98
C SER A 374 32.25 4.29 -15.44
N GLY A 375 32.02 3.27 -16.26
CA GLY A 375 32.33 1.87 -15.95
C GLY A 375 31.10 1.04 -15.60
N ILE A 376 31.34 -0.22 -15.24
CA ILE A 376 30.29 -1.15 -14.79
C ILE A 376 30.49 -1.37 -13.29
N HIS A 377 29.40 -1.27 -12.52
CA HIS A 377 29.39 -1.42 -11.06
C HIS A 377 28.27 -2.37 -10.63
N THR A 378 28.52 -3.22 -9.63
CA THR A 378 27.52 -4.19 -9.15
C THR A 378 27.12 -3.88 -7.71
N LEU A 379 25.85 -3.55 -7.49
CA LEU A 379 25.25 -3.50 -6.17
C LEU A 379 24.87 -4.91 -5.74
N TYR A 380 25.42 -5.35 -4.61
CA TYR A 380 24.99 -6.56 -3.92
C TYR A 380 24.24 -6.23 -2.64
N ILE A 381 23.08 -6.85 -2.46
CA ILE A 381 22.29 -6.78 -1.22
C ILE A 381 22.07 -8.21 -0.73
N GLU A 382 22.53 -8.53 0.46
CA GLU A 382 22.23 -9.79 1.14
C GLU A 382 21.17 -9.54 2.22
N VAL A 383 20.18 -10.43 2.28
CA VAL A 383 19.27 -10.56 3.41
C VAL A 383 19.30 -11.99 3.95
N THR A 384 19.39 -12.13 5.27
CA THR A 384 19.50 -13.43 5.94
C THR A 384 18.40 -13.57 7.00
N ASP A 385 17.75 -14.74 7.03
CA ASP A 385 16.70 -15.07 8.01
C ASP A 385 17.25 -15.54 9.37
N ASN A 386 16.37 -15.86 10.31
CA ASN A 386 16.72 -16.43 11.62
C ASN A 386 17.21 -17.89 11.57
N LEU A 387 17.30 -18.49 10.37
CA LEU A 387 17.78 -19.86 10.12
C LEU A 387 19.20 -19.87 9.52
N GLY A 388 19.74 -18.69 9.17
CA GLY A 388 21.00 -18.55 8.46
C GLY A 388 20.90 -18.82 6.96
N ILE A 389 19.69 -18.77 6.37
CA ILE A 389 19.47 -18.88 4.93
C ILE A 389 19.41 -17.48 4.33
N SER A 390 20.23 -17.25 3.31
CA SER A 390 20.42 -15.94 2.70
C SER A 390 19.85 -15.87 1.28
N THR A 391 19.24 -14.73 0.96
CA THR A 391 18.99 -14.29 -0.41
C THR A 391 20.01 -13.22 -0.76
N ILE A 392 20.66 -13.35 -1.92
CA ILE A 392 21.50 -12.29 -2.50
C ILE A 392 20.81 -11.75 -3.75
N CYS A 393 20.71 -10.42 -3.78
CA CYS A 393 20.41 -9.62 -4.95
C CYS A 393 21.73 -9.18 -5.58
N ALA A 394 21.79 -9.21 -6.91
CA ALA A 394 22.83 -8.60 -7.72
C ALA A 394 22.16 -7.68 -8.77
N ILE A 395 22.55 -6.41 -8.78
CA ILE A 395 22.12 -5.43 -9.78
C ILE A 395 23.39 -4.84 -10.40
N GLU A 396 23.61 -5.10 -11.68
CA GLU A 396 24.76 -4.62 -12.44
C GLU A 396 24.38 -3.38 -13.23
N ILE A 397 25.15 -2.32 -13.06
CA ILE A 397 24.85 -0.96 -13.50
C ILE A 397 25.95 -0.51 -14.46
N ASP A 398 25.62 -0.36 -15.73
CA ASP A 398 26.54 0.14 -16.76
C ASP A 398 26.37 1.67 -16.91
N ILE A 399 27.44 2.42 -16.68
CA ILE A 399 27.44 3.88 -16.77
C ILE A 399 27.74 4.30 -18.21
N ILE A 400 26.68 4.42 -19.01
CA ILE A 400 26.75 4.66 -20.45
C ILE A 400 27.34 6.06 -20.73
N PRO A 401 28.56 6.17 -21.31
CA PRO A 401 29.24 7.46 -21.42
C PRO A 401 28.61 8.39 -22.46
N ILE A 402 28.63 9.69 -22.16
CA ILE A 402 28.19 10.75 -23.06
C ILE A 402 29.36 11.22 -23.92
N ILE A 403 29.25 11.00 -25.24
CA ILE A 403 30.35 11.13 -26.22
C ILE A 403 30.08 12.26 -27.22
N MET A 404 28.84 12.34 -27.73
CA MET A 404 28.37 13.36 -28.69
C MET A 404 29.29 13.58 -29.91
N GLU A 405 29.74 12.48 -30.53
CA GLU A 405 30.64 12.49 -31.71
C GLU A 405 29.92 12.77 -33.04
N ASN A 406 28.65 12.37 -33.19
CA ASN A 406 27.86 12.53 -34.41
C ASN A 406 26.91 13.75 -34.31
N ASP A 407 26.64 14.45 -35.40
CA ASP A 407 25.99 15.76 -35.30
C ASP A 407 24.48 15.71 -35.08
N LEU A 408 23.74 14.82 -35.77
CA LEU A 408 22.27 14.77 -35.71
C LEU A 408 21.73 13.33 -35.72
N LEU A 409 20.82 13.02 -34.80
CA LEU A 409 19.97 11.83 -34.82
C LEU A 409 18.49 12.22 -35.05
N LEU A 410 17.80 11.46 -35.89
CA LEU A 410 16.35 11.48 -36.02
C LEU A 410 15.76 10.27 -35.27
N VAL A 411 14.92 10.52 -34.27
CA VAL A 411 14.10 9.50 -33.61
C VAL A 411 12.68 9.63 -34.16
N ASP A 412 12.25 8.67 -34.96
CA ASP A 412 10.88 8.63 -35.49
C ASP A 412 9.99 7.75 -34.59
N ASP A 413 9.34 8.42 -33.66
CA ASP A 413 8.29 7.93 -32.75
C ASP A 413 6.89 8.36 -33.24
N PHE A 414 6.74 8.52 -34.56
CA PHE A 414 5.48 8.85 -35.24
C PHE A 414 4.92 7.66 -36.04
N PRO A 415 4.63 6.49 -35.43
CA PRO A 415 4.11 5.35 -36.19
C PRO A 415 2.82 5.69 -36.95
N SER A 416 2.84 5.42 -38.26
CA SER A 416 1.71 5.50 -39.17
C SER A 416 1.56 4.18 -39.94
N ASN A 417 0.86 4.23 -41.07
CA ASN A 417 0.74 3.14 -42.03
C ASN A 417 0.78 3.75 -43.44
N ASN A 418 1.06 2.93 -44.46
CA ASN A 418 0.92 3.35 -45.85
C ASN A 418 -0.51 3.07 -46.34
N PHE A 419 -1.33 4.13 -46.41
CA PHE A 419 -2.74 4.10 -46.82
C PHE A 419 -3.03 5.06 -47.97
N THR A 420 -4.21 5.00 -48.57
CA THR A 420 -4.60 5.97 -49.62
C THR A 420 -4.99 7.31 -48.99
N GLN A 421 -4.24 8.37 -49.26
CA GLN A 421 -4.64 9.72 -48.86
C GLN A 421 -6.01 10.09 -49.45
N THR A 422 -6.86 10.64 -48.59
CA THR A 422 -8.26 10.97 -48.92
C THR A 422 -8.74 12.26 -48.26
N ILE A 423 -8.30 12.53 -47.03
CA ILE A 423 -8.71 13.71 -46.24
C ILE A 423 -7.55 14.46 -45.55
N TYR A 424 -6.30 13.99 -45.70
CA TYR A 424 -5.09 14.59 -45.11
C TYR A 424 -5.19 14.85 -43.59
N ALA A 425 -5.89 13.98 -42.86
CA ALA A 425 -6.02 14.01 -41.40
C ALA A 425 -4.77 13.51 -40.65
N TYR A 426 -3.94 12.75 -41.34
CA TYR A 426 -2.71 12.10 -40.86
C TYR A 426 -1.81 11.84 -42.07
N PRO A 427 -0.46 11.92 -41.96
CA PRO A 427 0.44 11.48 -43.04
C PRO A 427 0.42 9.95 -43.17
N THR A 428 0.73 9.45 -44.36
CA THR A 428 1.23 8.07 -44.48
C THR A 428 2.69 7.98 -44.01
N GLU A 429 3.15 6.78 -43.63
CA GLU A 429 4.53 6.56 -43.19
C GLU A 429 5.55 7.12 -44.21
N ALA A 430 5.43 6.72 -45.48
CA ALA A 430 6.34 7.19 -46.54
C ALA A 430 6.22 8.70 -46.87
N GLU A 431 5.16 9.38 -46.46
CA GLU A 431 5.04 10.85 -46.52
C GLU A 431 5.67 11.54 -45.30
N HIS A 432 5.76 10.86 -44.15
CA HIS A 432 6.39 11.35 -42.92
C HIS A 432 7.90 11.14 -42.95
N ASP A 433 8.35 9.90 -43.14
CA ASP A 433 9.75 9.48 -43.36
C ASP A 433 10.46 10.45 -44.29
N ARG A 434 9.83 10.67 -45.45
CA ARG A 434 10.42 11.47 -46.52
C ARG A 434 10.50 12.94 -46.13
N PHE A 435 9.45 13.50 -45.53
CA PHE A 435 9.44 14.90 -45.13
C PHE A 435 10.58 15.20 -44.15
N TRP A 436 10.77 14.37 -43.14
CA TRP A 436 11.84 14.58 -42.15
C TRP A 436 13.22 14.17 -42.67
N ARG A 437 13.33 13.18 -43.55
CA ARG A 437 14.58 12.87 -44.25
C ARG A 437 15.02 14.01 -45.19
N ASP A 438 14.08 14.57 -45.97
CA ASP A 438 14.31 15.74 -46.85
C ASP A 438 14.62 17.03 -46.02
N ILE A 439 14.40 17.02 -44.69
CA ILE A 439 14.94 18.01 -43.74
C ILE A 439 16.36 17.62 -43.29
N CYS A 440 16.54 16.44 -42.69
CA CYS A 440 17.78 16.07 -42.00
C CYS A 440 19.00 15.92 -42.93
N VAL A 441 18.80 15.57 -44.22
CA VAL A 441 19.91 15.47 -45.20
C VAL A 441 20.55 16.82 -45.58
N ARG A 442 20.13 17.93 -44.97
CA ARG A 442 20.82 19.23 -45.03
C ARG A 442 22.05 19.27 -44.15
N VAL A 443 22.07 18.46 -43.09
CA VAL A 443 23.26 18.25 -42.24
C VAL A 443 24.23 17.34 -43.01
N PRO A 444 25.44 17.81 -43.38
CA PRO A 444 26.32 17.09 -44.32
C PRO A 444 26.79 15.72 -43.82
N SER A 445 26.87 15.55 -42.51
CA SER A 445 27.27 14.31 -41.84
C SER A 445 26.11 13.32 -41.64
N PHE A 446 24.87 13.68 -41.99
CA PHE A 446 23.67 12.86 -41.77
C PHE A 446 23.54 11.74 -42.82
N VAL A 447 23.53 10.51 -42.34
CA VAL A 447 23.44 9.27 -43.11
C VAL A 447 22.15 8.53 -42.68
N PRO A 448 21.07 8.55 -43.50
CA PRO A 448 19.76 8.00 -43.12
C PRO A 448 19.71 6.52 -42.71
N SER A 449 20.77 5.73 -42.97
CA SER A 449 20.88 4.32 -42.54
C SER A 449 21.67 4.11 -41.25
N ARG A 450 22.10 5.19 -40.59
CA ARG A 450 22.80 5.24 -39.29
C ARG A 450 22.05 6.15 -38.32
N ASP A 451 21.55 7.28 -38.84
CA ASP A 451 21.07 8.42 -38.05
C ASP A 451 19.54 8.52 -37.98
N ILE A 452 18.83 7.43 -38.29
CA ILE A 452 17.39 7.30 -38.08
C ILE A 452 17.14 6.11 -37.16
N PHE A 453 16.58 6.37 -35.98
CA PHE A 453 16.02 5.34 -35.11
C PHE A 453 14.48 5.34 -35.25
N ASP A 454 14.00 4.41 -36.06
CA ASP A 454 12.57 4.13 -36.23
C ASP A 454 12.08 3.27 -35.06
N ILE A 455 11.12 3.79 -34.29
CA ILE A 455 10.58 3.13 -33.09
C ILE A 455 9.72 1.90 -33.44
N ALA A 456 9.00 1.91 -34.57
CA ALA A 456 8.16 0.79 -35.00
C ALA A 456 9.02 -0.40 -35.47
N GLN A 457 10.15 -0.14 -36.15
CA GLN A 457 11.14 -1.15 -36.50
C GLN A 457 11.85 -1.73 -35.27
N ASN A 458 12.05 -0.92 -34.22
CA ASN A 458 12.66 -1.34 -32.96
C ASN A 458 11.64 -1.80 -31.89
N ALA A 459 10.55 -2.43 -32.32
CA ALA A 459 9.54 -3.08 -31.48
C ALA A 459 8.91 -2.17 -30.39
N PHE A 460 8.80 -0.87 -30.68
CA PHE A 460 8.30 0.16 -29.77
C PHE A 460 9.12 0.34 -28.48
N MET A 461 10.42 0.04 -28.52
CA MET A 461 11.39 0.38 -27.49
C MET A 461 11.99 1.78 -27.73
N PRO A 462 12.44 2.50 -26.70
CA PRO A 462 13.24 3.70 -26.89
C PRO A 462 14.55 3.41 -27.61
N PRO A 463 15.15 4.45 -28.25
CA PRO A 463 16.54 4.37 -28.65
C PRO A 463 17.40 4.13 -27.39
N PRO A 464 18.33 3.16 -27.41
CA PRO A 464 19.17 2.91 -26.24
C PRO A 464 20.01 4.14 -25.93
N MET A 465 20.33 4.34 -24.64
CA MET A 465 21.11 5.52 -24.21
C MET A 465 22.45 5.58 -24.94
N ASP A 466 23.07 4.43 -25.18
CA ASP A 466 24.35 4.37 -25.89
C ASP A 466 24.25 4.95 -27.32
N LEU A 467 23.09 4.88 -27.97
CA LEU A 467 22.87 5.49 -29.27
C LEU A 467 22.71 7.00 -29.13
N ILE A 468 21.77 7.48 -28.32
CA ILE A 468 21.49 8.92 -28.17
C ILE A 468 22.72 9.68 -27.66
N PHE A 469 23.47 9.10 -26.72
CA PHE A 469 24.67 9.71 -26.14
C PHE A 469 25.86 9.79 -27.10
N LYS A 470 25.78 9.21 -28.32
CA LYS A 470 26.73 9.44 -29.42
C LYS A 470 26.39 10.66 -30.28
N TYR A 471 25.27 11.36 -30.07
CA TYR A 471 24.87 12.52 -30.87
C TYR A 471 24.86 13.84 -30.09
N LYS A 472 25.11 14.95 -30.79
CA LYS A 472 25.06 16.32 -30.27
C LYS A 472 23.65 16.91 -30.28
N ASN A 473 22.86 16.53 -31.29
CA ASN A 473 21.52 17.03 -31.53
C ASN A 473 20.58 15.85 -31.81
N VAL A 474 19.36 15.91 -31.27
CA VAL A 474 18.30 14.93 -31.51
C VAL A 474 17.05 15.67 -32.00
N ILE A 475 16.49 15.22 -33.13
CA ILE A 475 15.10 15.51 -33.50
C ILE A 475 14.26 14.31 -33.04
N TRP A 476 13.27 14.53 -32.18
CA TRP A 476 12.35 13.48 -31.72
C TRP A 476 10.92 13.80 -32.17
N LEU A 477 10.37 12.90 -32.98
CA LEU A 477 9.07 13.06 -33.63
C LEU A 477 8.05 12.16 -32.96
N TYR A 478 6.98 12.70 -32.35
CA TYR A 478 6.02 11.86 -31.58
C TYR A 478 4.60 11.88 -32.14
N SER A 479 3.93 10.72 -32.21
CA SER A 479 2.49 10.64 -32.47
C SER A 479 1.66 10.58 -31.19
N PRO A 480 0.36 10.94 -31.22
CA PRO A 480 -0.53 10.70 -30.09
C PRO A 480 -0.85 9.20 -30.05
N ALA A 481 -0.42 8.54 -28.96
CA ALA A 481 -0.61 7.11 -28.72
C ALA A 481 -2.04 6.62 -29.05
N VAL A 482 -2.16 5.72 -30.03
CA VAL A 482 -3.44 5.13 -30.49
C VAL A 482 -3.96 4.11 -29.48
N ASP A 483 -3.04 3.36 -28.86
CA ASP A 483 -3.28 2.52 -27.69
C ASP A 483 -2.21 2.79 -26.62
N TRP A 484 -2.42 2.35 -25.38
CA TRP A 484 -1.52 2.63 -24.25
C TRP A 484 -0.36 1.61 -24.14
N GLU A 485 -0.57 0.36 -24.58
CA GLU A 485 0.48 -0.67 -24.65
C GLU A 485 1.40 -0.49 -25.88
N GLN A 486 0.89 0.12 -26.95
CA GLN A 486 1.63 0.39 -28.21
C GLN A 486 1.76 1.90 -28.47
N GLY A 487 1.78 2.69 -27.40
CA GLY A 487 1.88 4.14 -27.48
C GLY A 487 3.28 4.62 -27.83
N SER A 488 3.34 5.82 -28.44
CA SER A 488 4.57 6.59 -28.63
C SER A 488 5.47 6.47 -27.40
N VAL A 489 6.74 6.14 -27.64
CA VAL A 489 7.77 5.99 -26.61
C VAL A 489 7.93 7.30 -25.86
N TRP A 490 7.89 8.46 -26.50
CA TRP A 490 7.88 9.77 -25.85
C TRP A 490 6.80 9.83 -24.75
N THR A 491 5.58 9.39 -25.05
CA THR A 491 4.44 9.33 -24.10
C THR A 491 4.60 8.32 -22.95
N ARG A 492 5.61 7.43 -23.01
CA ARG A 492 6.00 6.53 -21.92
C ARG A 492 7.26 7.02 -21.18
N LEU A 493 8.26 7.51 -21.91
CA LEU A 493 9.54 8.02 -21.42
C LEU A 493 9.39 9.31 -20.60
N ILE A 494 8.54 10.25 -21.04
CA ILE A 494 8.38 11.55 -20.36
C ILE A 494 7.30 11.56 -19.28
N ARG A 495 6.68 10.40 -18.98
CA ARG A 495 5.66 10.27 -17.93
C ARG A 495 6.28 10.40 -16.55
N TYR A 496 5.56 11.01 -15.61
CA TYR A 496 6.01 11.11 -14.23
C TYR A 496 5.51 9.92 -13.39
N GLY A 497 6.34 9.45 -12.44
CA GLY A 497 6.10 8.24 -11.64
C GLY A 497 6.63 6.96 -12.32
N PHE A 498 6.01 5.82 -12.04
CA PHE A 498 6.41 4.51 -12.60
C PHE A 498 6.36 4.48 -14.14
N THR A 499 7.53 4.52 -14.76
CA THR A 499 7.76 4.34 -16.20
C THR A 499 8.33 2.95 -16.50
N GLU A 500 8.23 2.54 -17.77
CA GLU A 500 8.91 1.34 -18.29
C GLU A 500 10.42 1.57 -18.49
N PHE A 501 10.85 2.83 -18.52
CA PHE A 501 12.21 3.25 -18.90
C PHE A 501 12.66 4.45 -18.04
N ILE A 502 13.96 4.56 -17.78
CA ILE A 502 14.56 5.76 -17.19
C ILE A 502 14.36 6.93 -18.15
N ASN A 503 13.84 8.07 -17.66
CA ASN A 503 13.84 9.29 -18.44
C ASN A 503 15.26 9.88 -18.49
N PHE A 504 16.02 9.52 -19.52
CA PHE A 504 17.40 9.95 -19.73
C PHE A 504 17.52 11.33 -20.41
N ILE A 505 16.43 11.92 -20.88
CA ILE A 505 16.44 13.22 -21.59
C ILE A 505 17.02 14.37 -20.73
N PRO A 506 16.73 14.50 -19.41
CA PRO A 506 17.38 15.49 -18.54
C PRO A 506 18.91 15.35 -18.51
N TYR A 507 19.43 14.12 -18.56
CA TYR A 507 20.85 13.84 -18.53
C TYR A 507 21.51 14.14 -19.87
N TYR A 508 20.88 13.78 -20.99
CA TYR A 508 21.30 14.20 -22.32
C TYR A 508 21.42 15.73 -22.43
N MET A 509 20.38 16.47 -22.00
CA MET A 509 20.37 17.93 -22.09
C MET A 509 21.37 18.60 -21.15
N SER A 510 21.50 18.13 -19.90
CA SER A 510 22.42 18.70 -18.91
C SER A 510 23.92 18.45 -19.17
N TYR A 511 24.26 17.64 -20.18
CA TYR A 511 25.63 17.49 -20.70
C TYR A 511 25.89 18.29 -21.99
N GLY A 512 24.95 19.14 -22.43
CA GLY A 512 25.09 19.99 -23.63
C GLY A 512 24.63 19.32 -24.93
N GLY A 513 23.61 18.46 -24.85
CA GLY A 513 22.94 17.86 -26.01
C GLY A 513 21.64 18.61 -26.33
N HIS A 514 21.44 19.00 -27.58
CA HIS A 514 20.25 19.77 -27.98
C HIS A 514 19.11 18.87 -28.46
N LEU A 515 17.88 19.30 -28.22
CA LEU A 515 16.67 18.55 -28.54
C LEU A 515 15.68 19.42 -29.32
N TRP A 516 15.25 18.94 -30.49
CA TRP A 516 14.09 19.45 -31.21
C TRP A 516 12.98 18.41 -31.09
N THR A 517 11.89 18.77 -30.42
CA THR A 517 10.72 17.89 -30.30
C THR A 517 9.53 18.49 -31.02
N ALA A 518 8.90 17.69 -31.89
CA ALA A 518 7.76 18.10 -32.70
C ALA A 518 6.84 16.90 -32.93
N GLY A 519 5.52 17.09 -32.95
CA GLY A 519 4.63 15.94 -33.07
C GLY A 519 3.17 16.26 -32.83
N GLY A 520 2.35 15.21 -32.77
CA GLY A 520 0.93 15.32 -32.55
C GLY A 520 0.57 15.42 -31.06
N PRO A 521 0.04 16.57 -30.58
CA PRO A 521 -0.27 16.78 -29.16
C PRO A 521 -1.62 16.20 -28.70
N GLN A 522 -2.46 15.69 -29.62
CA GLN A 522 -3.87 15.39 -29.36
C GLN A 522 -4.04 14.39 -28.22
N ARG A 523 -4.96 14.67 -27.27
CA ARG A 523 -5.33 13.82 -26.12
C ARG A 523 -4.20 13.45 -25.14
N THR A 524 -3.18 12.76 -25.61
CA THR A 524 -2.19 11.98 -24.85
C THR A 524 -0.73 12.32 -25.20
N GLY A 525 -0.45 12.85 -26.40
CA GLY A 525 0.89 13.25 -26.85
C GLY A 525 1.33 14.64 -26.36
N GLY A 526 2.44 15.16 -26.90
CA GLY A 526 3.02 16.46 -26.51
C GLY A 526 3.76 16.41 -25.17
N LEU A 527 4.05 17.56 -24.59
CA LEU A 527 4.57 17.67 -23.22
C LEU A 527 3.50 17.29 -22.18
N GLY A 528 2.22 17.49 -22.49
CA GLY A 528 1.09 17.03 -21.67
C GLY A 528 0.97 15.51 -21.54
N ALA A 529 1.81 14.74 -22.24
CA ALA A 529 1.99 13.32 -22.00
C ALA A 529 2.48 12.98 -20.59
N VAL A 530 3.19 13.92 -19.92
CA VAL A 530 3.72 13.73 -18.56
C VAL A 530 2.64 13.39 -17.53
N LEU A 531 1.45 13.95 -17.72
CA LEU A 531 0.27 13.78 -16.87
C LEU A 531 -0.28 12.35 -16.96
N SER A 532 -0.76 11.80 -15.85
CA SER A 532 -1.48 10.53 -15.85
C SER A 532 -2.79 10.63 -16.65
N ASN A 533 -3.19 9.54 -17.32
CA ASN A 533 -4.45 9.44 -18.09
C ASN A 533 -5.69 9.91 -17.30
N ARG A 534 -5.68 9.81 -15.96
CA ARG A 534 -6.78 10.22 -15.08
C ARG A 534 -6.87 11.73 -14.82
N PHE A 535 -5.76 12.46 -14.99
CA PHE A 535 -5.61 13.86 -14.59
C PHE A 535 -5.30 14.82 -15.75
N ARG A 536 -5.38 14.35 -17.02
CA ARG A 536 -5.16 15.14 -18.24
C ARG A 536 -6.29 16.16 -18.52
N GLN A 537 -6.51 17.09 -17.59
CA GLN A 537 -7.45 18.20 -17.73
C GLN A 537 -6.72 19.54 -17.94
N TYR A 538 -7.18 20.32 -18.92
CA TYR A 538 -6.49 21.54 -19.36
C TYR A 538 -7.35 22.81 -19.14
N PRO A 539 -6.74 23.98 -18.83
CA PRO A 539 -5.31 24.21 -18.65
C PRO A 539 -4.76 23.57 -17.37
N CYS A 540 -3.51 23.11 -17.44
CA CYS A 540 -2.79 22.38 -16.40
C CYS A 540 -1.63 23.23 -15.89
N ASN A 541 -1.56 23.53 -14.59
CA ASN A 541 -0.34 24.06 -13.98
C ASN A 541 0.63 22.89 -13.74
N LEU A 542 1.74 22.85 -14.47
CA LEU A 542 2.68 21.72 -14.41
C LEU A 542 3.32 21.53 -13.04
N GLU A 543 3.41 22.58 -12.22
CA GLU A 543 3.94 22.52 -10.85
C GLU A 543 3.05 21.69 -9.91
N CYS A 544 1.73 21.71 -10.12
CA CYS A 544 0.73 21.25 -9.15
C CYS A 544 -0.17 20.11 -9.67
N ASP A 545 -0.55 20.15 -10.95
CA ASP A 545 -1.69 19.40 -11.48
C ASP A 545 -1.32 17.96 -11.96
N LEU A 546 -0.13 17.44 -11.62
CA LEU A 546 0.31 16.09 -12.05
C LEU A 546 -0.62 14.95 -11.60
N PHE A 547 -1.09 15.05 -10.35
CA PHE A 547 -1.80 13.98 -9.63
C PHE A 547 -3.19 14.37 -9.12
N ASP A 548 -3.54 15.64 -9.18
CA ASP A 548 -4.85 16.12 -8.78
C ASP A 548 -5.27 17.33 -9.63
N ALA A 549 -6.56 17.47 -9.90
CA ALA A 549 -7.13 18.60 -10.63
C ALA A 549 -7.56 19.76 -9.71
N HIS A 550 -7.30 19.66 -8.40
CA HIS A 550 -7.70 20.65 -7.40
C HIS A 550 -6.78 21.86 -7.34
N PHE A 551 -7.39 23.04 -7.20
CA PHE A 551 -6.78 24.38 -7.28
C PHE A 551 -5.77 24.74 -6.16
N ASN A 552 -5.41 23.81 -5.27
CA ASN A 552 -4.75 24.12 -4.00
C ASN A 552 -3.22 24.00 -4.00
N CYS A 553 -2.60 23.41 -5.04
CA CYS A 553 -1.15 23.18 -5.11
C CYS A 553 -0.58 22.48 -3.87
N ASN A 554 -1.31 21.50 -3.33
CA ASN A 554 -0.88 20.72 -2.16
C ASN A 554 0.32 19.79 -2.43
N SER A 555 0.60 19.46 -3.70
CA SER A 555 1.82 18.79 -4.14
C SER A 555 2.61 19.69 -5.08
N THR A 556 3.94 19.53 -5.05
CA THR A 556 4.92 20.19 -5.91
C THR A 556 5.79 19.18 -6.66
N GLU A 557 5.34 17.91 -6.77
CA GLU A 557 6.01 16.86 -7.57
C GLU A 557 6.17 17.27 -9.04
N GLY A 558 5.35 18.20 -9.52
CA GLY A 558 5.47 18.86 -10.82
C GLY A 558 6.83 19.51 -11.11
N LEU A 559 7.53 19.98 -10.07
CA LEU A 559 8.87 20.57 -10.18
C LEU A 559 9.93 19.61 -10.74
N LEU A 560 9.69 18.30 -10.64
CA LEU A 560 10.56 17.22 -11.14
C LEU A 560 10.12 16.67 -12.51
N SER A 561 9.10 17.27 -13.12
CA SER A 561 8.59 16.86 -14.44
C SER A 561 9.47 17.40 -15.58
N LEU A 562 9.68 16.58 -16.63
CA LEU A 562 10.46 17.01 -17.81
C LEU A 562 9.98 18.35 -18.41
N PRO A 563 8.66 18.59 -18.59
CA PRO A 563 8.17 19.85 -19.17
C PRO A 563 8.45 21.08 -18.31
N TYR A 564 8.32 20.97 -16.98
CA TYR A 564 8.57 22.08 -16.08
C TYR A 564 10.08 22.33 -15.90
N GLN A 565 10.83 21.28 -15.62
CA GLN A 565 12.23 21.38 -15.18
C GLN A 565 13.21 21.64 -16.33
N GLN A 566 12.94 21.08 -17.51
CA GLN A 566 13.88 21.09 -18.65
C GLN A 566 13.39 21.94 -19.83
N PHE A 567 12.08 21.93 -20.10
CA PHE A 567 11.45 22.80 -21.10
C PHE A 567 10.96 24.15 -20.53
N CYS A 568 11.10 24.39 -19.22
CA CYS A 568 10.78 25.65 -18.56
C CYS A 568 9.29 26.07 -18.65
N VAL A 569 8.38 25.14 -18.96
CA VAL A 569 6.95 25.41 -19.12
C VAL A 569 6.25 25.41 -17.76
N THR A 570 5.53 26.48 -17.43
CA THR A 570 4.73 26.57 -16.19
C THR A 570 3.32 26.02 -16.41
N VAL A 571 2.70 26.28 -17.57
CA VAL A 571 1.31 25.87 -17.88
C VAL A 571 1.18 25.24 -19.26
N LEU A 572 0.40 24.15 -19.33
CA LEU A 572 -0.02 23.52 -20.59
C LEU A 572 -1.52 23.70 -20.85
N ASP A 573 -1.88 23.85 -22.12
CA ASP A 573 -3.25 23.87 -22.62
C ASP A 573 -3.35 23.25 -24.03
N LYS A 574 -4.54 22.92 -24.52
CA LYS A 574 -4.75 22.20 -25.79
C LYS A 574 -6.05 22.58 -26.51
N VAL A 575 -6.04 22.46 -27.83
CA VAL A 575 -7.25 22.60 -28.66
C VAL A 575 -8.11 21.33 -28.64
N ASP A 576 -7.50 20.14 -28.65
CA ASP A 576 -8.20 18.83 -28.59
C ASP A 576 -7.80 18.01 -27.35
N ALA A 577 -8.44 18.31 -26.22
CA ALA A 577 -8.27 17.60 -24.94
C ALA A 577 -9.52 17.66 -24.06
N SER A 578 -9.43 17.12 -22.83
CA SER A 578 -10.41 17.35 -21.77
C SER A 578 -10.18 18.74 -21.17
N ILE A 579 -11.10 19.67 -21.39
CA ILE A 579 -11.03 21.03 -20.85
C ILE A 579 -11.75 21.05 -19.50
N LYS A 580 -11.15 21.69 -18.49
CA LYS A 580 -11.72 21.87 -17.14
C LYS A 580 -13.07 22.60 -17.25
N ASP A 581 -14.14 22.03 -16.71
CA ASP A 581 -15.53 22.47 -16.93
C ASP A 581 -15.91 23.74 -16.14
N TRP A 582 -15.20 24.00 -15.03
CA TRP A 582 -15.42 25.15 -14.14
C TRP A 582 -14.66 26.43 -14.54
N ILE A 583 -13.90 26.45 -15.64
CA ILE A 583 -13.11 27.63 -16.03
C ILE A 583 -14.03 28.78 -16.50
N PRO A 584 -13.73 30.05 -16.16
CA PRO A 584 -14.60 31.19 -16.48
C PRO A 584 -14.48 31.67 -17.95
N PHE A 585 -13.99 30.82 -18.86
CA PHE A 585 -13.63 31.16 -20.23
C PHE A 585 -14.40 30.28 -21.22
N ASN A 586 -15.01 30.90 -22.24
CA ASN A 586 -15.78 30.18 -23.26
C ASN A 586 -14.84 29.47 -24.25
N ARG A 587 -14.54 28.19 -23.97
CA ARG A 587 -13.65 27.33 -24.75
C ARG A 587 -14.44 26.28 -25.55
N THR A 588 -14.18 26.18 -26.85
CA THR A 588 -14.63 25.02 -27.65
C THR A 588 -13.63 24.77 -28.78
N ARG A 589 -13.47 23.51 -29.17
CA ARG A 589 -12.49 23.09 -30.18
C ARG A 589 -12.64 23.81 -31.54
N ASP A 590 -13.83 24.35 -31.84
CA ASP A 590 -14.11 25.06 -33.10
C ASP A 590 -13.90 26.59 -33.00
N LEU A 591 -13.93 27.15 -31.79
CA LEU A 591 -13.41 28.49 -31.49
C LEU A 591 -11.89 28.49 -31.52
N ASP A 592 -11.32 27.48 -30.86
CA ASP A 592 -9.93 27.38 -30.45
C ASP A 592 -9.04 26.77 -31.55
N ALA A 593 -9.61 26.23 -32.63
CA ALA A 593 -8.86 25.75 -33.78
C ALA A 593 -7.95 26.85 -34.36
N MET A 594 -6.73 26.48 -34.74
CA MET A 594 -5.76 27.38 -35.37
C MET A 594 -6.03 27.55 -36.88
N SER A 595 -5.68 28.71 -37.42
CA SER A 595 -5.63 28.98 -38.87
C SER A 595 -4.20 29.03 -39.42
N TYR A 596 -3.29 29.65 -38.67
CA TYR A 596 -1.85 29.79 -38.95
C TYR A 596 -1.16 30.20 -37.65
N ALA A 597 0.17 30.31 -37.65
CA ALA A 597 0.93 30.92 -36.56
C ALA A 597 1.80 32.09 -37.05
N VAL A 598 2.25 32.94 -36.13
CA VAL A 598 3.15 34.08 -36.37
C VAL A 598 4.35 34.01 -35.44
N VAL A 599 5.51 34.45 -35.93
CA VAL A 599 6.74 34.47 -35.12
C VAL A 599 6.60 35.48 -33.96
N ASP A 600 7.12 35.16 -32.77
CA ASP A 600 7.06 36.08 -31.64
C ASP A 600 8.17 37.14 -31.69
N ASN A 601 7.92 38.18 -32.48
CA ASN A 601 8.75 39.39 -32.55
C ASN A 601 8.76 40.25 -31.26
N SER A 602 8.24 39.75 -30.13
CA SER A 602 8.36 40.39 -28.81
C SER A 602 9.32 39.68 -27.86
N ASP A 603 9.73 38.43 -28.14
CA ASP A 603 10.75 37.73 -27.36
C ASP A 603 12.17 38.12 -27.82
N PRO A 604 13.10 38.49 -26.91
CA PRO A 604 14.45 38.92 -27.29
C PRO A 604 15.34 37.87 -27.94
N LEU A 605 15.10 36.57 -27.70
CA LEU A 605 15.88 35.48 -28.29
C LEU A 605 15.39 35.19 -29.72
N THR A 606 14.07 35.05 -29.90
CA THR A 606 13.46 34.80 -31.21
C THR A 606 13.76 35.90 -32.23
N VAL A 607 13.81 37.17 -31.79
CA VAL A 607 14.17 38.31 -32.67
C VAL A 607 15.64 38.27 -33.17
N MET A 608 16.53 37.47 -32.57
CA MET A 608 17.90 37.32 -33.06
C MET A 608 18.01 36.44 -34.32
N TYR A 609 16.94 35.75 -34.72
CA TYR A 609 16.95 34.76 -35.81
C TYR A 609 16.06 35.18 -37.00
N PRO A 610 16.48 36.16 -37.83
CA PRO A 610 15.66 36.75 -38.91
C PRO A 610 15.38 35.80 -40.10
N GLY A 611 15.93 34.58 -40.09
CA GLY A 611 15.57 33.52 -41.05
C GLY A 611 14.25 32.81 -40.73
N LEU A 612 13.64 33.08 -39.56
CA LEU A 612 12.34 32.53 -39.18
C LEU A 612 11.21 33.17 -40.01
N PRO A 613 10.32 32.39 -40.65
CA PRO A 613 9.16 32.93 -41.32
C PRO A 613 8.25 33.75 -40.40
N ASP A 614 7.96 35.00 -40.76
CA ASP A 614 6.97 35.89 -40.10
C ASP A 614 5.64 35.18 -39.79
N LYS A 615 5.25 34.29 -40.71
CA LYS A 615 4.00 33.54 -40.69
C LYS A 615 4.27 32.07 -41.06
N LEU A 616 3.74 31.17 -40.25
CA LEU A 616 3.80 29.73 -40.45
C LEU A 616 2.38 29.23 -40.81
N GLU A 617 2.18 28.92 -42.08
CA GLU A 617 0.90 28.59 -42.71
C GLU A 617 0.74 27.10 -42.94
N LEU A 618 -0.49 26.60 -42.78
CA LEU A 618 -0.87 25.26 -43.20
C LEU A 618 -0.74 25.15 -44.74
N TRP A 619 -0.15 24.08 -45.25
CA TRP A 619 -0.03 23.91 -46.71
C TRP A 619 -1.41 23.68 -47.36
N GLU A 620 -1.56 24.07 -48.63
CA GLU A 620 -2.85 24.11 -49.32
C GLU A 620 -3.64 22.79 -49.19
N MET A 621 -2.97 21.65 -49.39
CA MET A 621 -3.60 20.32 -49.45
C MET A 621 -4.36 19.90 -48.19
N VAL A 622 -4.02 20.38 -46.98
CA VAL A 622 -4.79 20.03 -45.76
C VAL A 622 -5.97 20.97 -45.50
N THR A 623 -6.00 22.13 -46.16
CA THR A 623 -6.99 23.20 -45.94
C THR A 623 -8.03 23.33 -47.06
N GLN A 624 -7.86 22.59 -48.17
CA GLN A 624 -8.82 22.57 -49.28
C GLN A 624 -10.23 22.12 -48.82
N PRO A 625 -11.30 22.59 -49.49
CA PRO A 625 -12.68 22.26 -49.11
C PRO A 625 -12.94 20.74 -49.05
N GLY A 626 -13.46 20.27 -47.92
CA GLY A 626 -13.71 18.85 -47.66
C GLY A 626 -12.53 18.06 -47.09
N MET A 627 -11.35 18.67 -46.91
CA MET A 627 -10.23 18.06 -46.17
C MET A 627 -10.44 18.18 -44.66
N PHE A 628 -9.72 17.38 -43.87
CA PHE A 628 -9.95 17.25 -42.42
C PHE A 628 -9.69 18.55 -41.64
N PHE A 629 -8.87 19.45 -42.17
CA PHE A 629 -8.60 20.77 -41.59
C PHE A 629 -9.16 21.94 -42.41
N ASP A 630 -10.18 21.68 -43.25
CA ASP A 630 -11.00 22.70 -43.92
C ASP A 630 -11.39 23.80 -42.91
N PRO A 631 -10.96 25.07 -43.10
CA PRO A 631 -11.19 26.15 -42.14
C PRO A 631 -12.62 26.71 -42.21
N ALA A 632 -13.42 26.36 -43.22
CA ALA A 632 -14.85 26.65 -43.26
C ALA A 632 -15.65 25.65 -42.39
N VAL A 633 -15.15 24.42 -42.22
CA VAL A 633 -15.76 23.40 -41.34
C VAL A 633 -15.12 23.39 -39.95
N GLN A 634 -13.84 23.01 -39.85
CA GLN A 634 -13.19 22.59 -38.62
C GLN A 634 -12.00 23.49 -38.21
N GLY A 635 -11.08 23.81 -39.12
CA GLY A 635 -9.77 24.39 -38.78
C GLY A 635 -8.80 23.42 -38.08
N PHE A 636 -7.57 23.85 -37.80
CA PHE A 636 -6.50 22.96 -37.31
C PHE A 636 -6.54 22.77 -35.79
N LYS A 637 -6.68 21.52 -35.33
CA LYS A 637 -6.90 21.17 -33.92
C LYS A 637 -5.72 20.46 -33.24
N PHE A 638 -4.65 20.16 -33.98
CA PHE A 638 -3.50 19.41 -33.47
C PHE A 638 -2.49 20.38 -32.84
N VAL A 639 -2.91 21.04 -31.75
CA VAL A 639 -2.17 22.13 -31.09
C VAL A 639 -2.17 21.96 -29.56
N GLU A 640 -0.97 21.96 -28.98
CA GLU A 640 -0.68 22.21 -27.56
C GLU A 640 -0.12 23.64 -27.42
N VAL A 641 -0.44 24.27 -26.29
CA VAL A 641 -0.24 25.70 -26.00
C VAL A 641 0.50 25.82 -24.67
N TYR A 642 1.47 26.72 -24.63
CA TYR A 642 2.43 26.87 -23.53
C TYR A 642 2.30 28.25 -22.90
N ASP A 643 2.30 28.28 -21.56
CA ASP A 643 2.14 29.48 -20.73
C ASP A 643 1.07 30.48 -21.22
N PRO A 644 -0.18 30.02 -21.52
CA PRO A 644 -1.22 30.89 -22.05
C PRO A 644 -1.53 32.06 -21.10
N GLU A 645 -1.35 33.28 -21.59
CA GLU A 645 -1.37 34.54 -20.82
C GLU A 645 -2.65 34.65 -20.00
N TYR A 646 -3.79 34.26 -20.57
CA TYR A 646 -5.09 34.34 -19.91
C TYR A 646 -5.15 33.49 -18.63
N TRP A 647 -4.50 32.32 -18.61
CA TRP A 647 -4.45 31.41 -17.46
C TRP A 647 -3.34 31.79 -16.49
N MET A 648 -2.16 32.17 -17.00
CA MET A 648 -1.06 32.71 -16.21
C MET A 648 -1.54 33.91 -15.37
N ARG A 649 -2.23 34.85 -16.02
CA ARG A 649 -2.83 36.05 -15.40
C ARG A 649 -3.99 35.74 -14.45
N PHE A 650 -4.81 34.72 -14.73
CA PHE A 650 -5.89 34.29 -13.84
C PHE A 650 -5.34 33.77 -12.50
N ASN A 651 -4.28 32.97 -12.56
CA ASN A 651 -3.64 32.36 -11.39
C ASN A 651 -2.52 33.22 -10.77
N ARG A 652 -2.08 34.29 -11.44
CA ARG A 652 -0.92 35.13 -11.10
C ARG A 652 0.42 34.39 -11.15
N LEU A 653 0.53 33.43 -12.06
CA LEU A 653 1.76 32.72 -12.39
C LEU A 653 2.65 33.57 -13.31
N VAL A 654 3.92 33.21 -13.39
CA VAL A 654 4.93 33.83 -14.26
C VAL A 654 5.63 32.72 -15.05
N SER A 655 6.00 32.99 -16.30
CA SER A 655 6.84 32.09 -17.09
C SER A 655 8.23 32.02 -16.49
N GLN A 656 8.90 30.87 -16.60
CA GLN A 656 10.28 30.73 -16.16
C GLN A 656 11.22 31.50 -17.11
N ASP A 657 12.30 32.09 -16.57
CA ASP A 657 13.23 32.95 -17.35
C ASP A 657 13.90 32.24 -18.55
N CYS A 658 13.87 30.90 -18.57
CA CYS A 658 14.44 30.06 -19.64
C CYS A 658 13.43 29.63 -20.74
N PHE A 659 12.18 30.09 -20.68
CA PHE A 659 11.14 29.83 -21.67
C PHE A 659 10.97 31.02 -22.63
N HIS A 660 11.26 30.81 -23.92
CA HIS A 660 11.26 31.85 -24.95
C HIS A 660 10.28 31.54 -26.08
N PRO A 661 9.12 32.21 -26.17
CA PRO A 661 8.17 32.04 -27.26
C PRO A 661 8.81 32.19 -28.65
N LEU A 662 8.53 31.25 -29.54
CA LEU A 662 9.02 31.21 -30.93
C LEU A 662 7.87 31.43 -31.91
N TYR A 663 6.77 30.66 -31.80
CA TYR A 663 5.56 30.87 -32.58
C TYR A 663 4.32 31.01 -31.69
N ARG A 664 3.46 31.98 -32.02
CA ARG A 664 2.13 32.18 -31.45
C ARG A 664 1.06 31.79 -32.45
N MET A 665 0.06 31.01 -32.04
CA MET A 665 -1.05 30.67 -32.93
C MET A 665 -1.98 31.85 -33.18
N LYS A 666 -2.57 31.88 -34.38
CA LYS A 666 -3.78 32.65 -34.67
C LYS A 666 -4.98 31.72 -34.74
N ALA A 667 -5.93 31.96 -33.85
CA ALA A 667 -7.16 31.21 -33.77
C ALA A 667 -8.05 31.49 -34.99
N ARG A 668 -8.93 30.54 -35.30
CA ARG A 668 -9.97 30.63 -36.33
C ARG A 668 -10.97 31.73 -36.03
N LEU A 669 -11.18 32.03 -34.76
CA LEU A 669 -12.03 33.11 -34.28
C LEU A 669 -11.29 33.92 -33.21
N ASP A 670 -11.14 35.21 -33.47
CA ASP A 670 -10.48 36.23 -32.64
C ASP A 670 -10.94 36.28 -31.18
N ARG A 671 -12.17 35.87 -30.91
CA ARG A 671 -12.75 35.73 -29.57
C ARG A 671 -12.30 34.49 -28.77
N SER A 672 -11.47 33.61 -29.32
CA SER A 672 -10.86 32.52 -28.55
C SER A 672 -9.80 33.07 -27.62
N VAL A 673 -9.75 32.56 -26.38
CA VAL A 673 -8.66 32.88 -25.44
C VAL A 673 -7.33 32.21 -25.82
N LEU A 674 -7.31 31.38 -26.87
CA LEU A 674 -6.08 30.81 -27.45
C LEU A 674 -5.51 31.65 -28.61
N ASP A 675 -6.15 32.75 -29.02
CA ASP A 675 -5.52 33.66 -29.99
C ASP A 675 -4.26 34.31 -29.40
N LEU A 676 -3.18 34.36 -30.20
CA LEU A 676 -1.85 34.85 -29.82
C LEU A 676 -1.16 34.10 -28.67
N GLN A 677 -1.57 32.87 -28.36
CA GLN A 677 -0.89 32.04 -27.34
C GLN A 677 0.24 31.21 -27.96
N THR A 678 1.28 30.91 -27.17
CA THR A 678 2.51 30.26 -27.64
C THR A 678 2.28 28.79 -27.97
N ILE A 679 2.77 28.34 -29.13
CA ILE A 679 2.67 26.95 -29.62
C ILE A 679 4.01 26.33 -30.00
N ALA A 680 5.06 27.13 -30.08
CA ALA A 680 6.43 26.67 -30.18
C ALA A 680 7.33 27.65 -29.41
N PHE A 681 8.42 27.15 -28.84
CA PHE A 681 9.32 27.93 -27.99
C PHE A 681 10.74 27.33 -27.98
N TRP A 682 11.72 28.17 -27.66
CA TRP A 682 13.05 27.74 -27.25
C TRP A 682 13.09 27.54 -25.73
N THR A 683 13.82 26.52 -25.26
CA THR A 683 14.29 26.45 -23.88
C THR A 683 15.78 26.75 -23.84
N THR A 684 16.17 27.74 -23.05
CA THR A 684 17.57 28.12 -22.80
C THR A 684 18.16 27.45 -21.56
N ARG A 685 17.46 26.48 -20.95
CA ARG A 685 17.81 25.82 -19.68
C ARG A 685 19.25 25.29 -19.59
N TYR A 686 19.81 24.88 -20.73
CA TYR A 686 21.19 24.39 -20.87
C TYR A 686 21.91 25.02 -22.07
N ALA A 687 21.45 26.19 -22.54
CA ALA A 687 22.02 26.86 -23.71
C ALA A 687 23.38 27.52 -23.46
N ASP A 688 23.92 27.39 -22.24
CA ASP A 688 25.28 27.74 -21.82
C ASP A 688 26.18 26.51 -21.58
N VAL A 689 25.63 25.29 -21.64
CA VAL A 689 26.36 24.04 -21.38
C VAL A 689 27.08 23.55 -22.64
N VAL A 690 28.33 23.13 -22.47
CA VAL A 690 29.15 22.48 -23.49
C VAL A 690 29.66 21.15 -22.96
N THR A 691 29.63 20.11 -23.80
CA THR A 691 30.15 18.76 -23.50
C THR A 691 31.59 18.78 -22.95
N PRO A 692 31.92 17.94 -21.96
CA PRO A 692 33.28 17.75 -21.46
C PRO A 692 34.27 17.32 -22.57
N GLY A 693 34.96 18.30 -23.17
CA GLY A 693 35.79 18.12 -24.37
C GLY A 693 35.77 19.32 -25.31
N GLY A 694 34.73 20.16 -25.27
CA GLY A 694 34.64 21.40 -26.04
C GLY A 694 34.28 21.23 -27.53
N THR A 695 33.69 20.09 -27.90
CA THR A 695 33.31 19.74 -29.28
C THR A 695 31.87 20.12 -29.65
N ASN A 696 31.02 20.40 -28.66
CA ASN A 696 29.67 20.93 -28.87
C ASN A 696 29.67 22.47 -28.81
N VAL A 697 28.65 23.03 -29.43
CA VAL A 697 28.24 24.43 -29.26
C VAL A 697 27.26 24.49 -28.09
N ALA A 698 27.18 25.62 -27.39
CA ALA A 698 26.11 25.87 -26.42
C ALA A 698 24.94 26.55 -27.14
N ALA A 699 23.79 25.87 -27.24
CA ALA A 699 22.64 26.36 -28.00
C ALA A 699 21.30 25.98 -27.35
N PRO A 700 20.20 26.74 -27.62
CA PRO A 700 18.88 26.39 -27.14
C PRO A 700 18.35 25.09 -27.75
N SER A 701 17.53 24.38 -26.97
CA SER A 701 16.65 23.33 -27.46
C SER A 701 15.29 23.92 -27.84
N VAL A 702 14.51 23.23 -28.67
CA VAL A 702 13.28 23.78 -29.28
C VAL A 702 12.12 22.79 -29.22
N HIS A 703 10.92 23.30 -28.97
CA HIS A 703 9.70 22.50 -28.93
C HIS A 703 8.63 23.08 -29.86
N PHE A 704 7.94 22.21 -30.58
CA PHE A 704 6.76 22.52 -31.39
C PHE A 704 5.58 21.68 -30.94
N GLY A 705 4.61 22.33 -30.29
CA GLY A 705 3.31 21.76 -29.92
C GLY A 705 2.37 21.51 -31.10
N VAL A 706 2.93 21.43 -32.31
CA VAL A 706 2.23 21.19 -33.57
C VAL A 706 3.07 20.26 -34.45
N PRO A 707 2.45 19.29 -35.14
CA PRO A 707 3.17 18.44 -36.08
C PRO A 707 3.52 19.25 -37.33
N LEU A 708 4.82 19.42 -37.62
CA LEU A 708 5.27 20.32 -38.70
C LEU A 708 4.93 19.84 -40.12
N TRP A 709 4.55 18.56 -40.30
CA TRP A 709 4.14 18.00 -41.59
C TRP A 709 2.94 18.72 -42.24
N TYR A 710 2.08 19.41 -41.48
CA TYR A 710 0.89 20.07 -42.01
C TYR A 710 1.15 21.49 -42.54
N PHE A 711 2.38 21.99 -42.44
CA PHE A 711 2.74 23.37 -42.80
C PHE A 711 3.45 23.47 -44.15
N ASN A 712 3.48 24.68 -44.70
CA ASN A 712 4.17 24.98 -45.96
C ASN A 712 5.65 24.55 -45.87
N ARG A 713 6.07 23.66 -46.79
CA ARG A 713 7.42 23.08 -46.78
C ARG A 713 8.50 24.16 -46.76
N ALA A 714 8.43 25.18 -47.61
CA ALA A 714 9.42 26.26 -47.65
C ALA A 714 9.51 27.07 -46.33
N GLN A 715 8.45 27.09 -45.51
CA GLN A 715 8.48 27.73 -44.19
C GLN A 715 9.09 26.80 -43.13
N VAL A 716 8.81 25.49 -43.16
CA VAL A 716 9.47 24.54 -42.25
C VAL A 716 10.94 24.34 -42.58
N ASP A 717 11.29 24.32 -43.86
CA ASP A 717 12.66 24.35 -44.36
C ASP A 717 13.43 25.53 -43.75
N SER A 718 12.91 26.75 -43.86
CA SER A 718 13.49 27.97 -43.29
C SER A 718 13.62 27.92 -41.75
N ILE A 719 12.73 27.18 -41.06
CA ILE A 719 12.82 26.93 -39.61
C ILE A 719 13.94 25.92 -39.31
N ALA A 720 14.07 24.84 -40.08
CA ALA A 720 15.12 23.85 -39.94
C ALA A 720 16.50 24.46 -40.19
N ASP A 721 16.63 25.26 -41.26
CA ASP A 721 17.88 25.92 -41.63
C ASP A 721 18.34 26.88 -40.50
N VAL A 722 17.43 27.62 -39.86
CA VAL A 722 17.72 28.42 -38.64
C VAL A 722 18.14 27.56 -37.45
N ILE A 723 17.43 26.47 -37.16
CA ILE A 723 17.79 25.58 -36.03
C ILE A 723 19.17 24.96 -36.25
N PHE A 724 19.49 24.57 -37.48
CA PHE A 724 20.78 23.95 -37.83
C PHE A 724 21.94 24.95 -37.88
N ASP A 725 21.70 26.23 -38.21
CA ASP A 725 22.67 27.33 -38.02
C ASP A 725 22.93 27.60 -36.52
N VAL A 726 21.87 27.71 -35.72
CA VAL A 726 21.96 27.89 -34.25
C VAL A 726 22.70 26.75 -33.56
N TRP A 727 22.56 25.51 -34.06
CA TRP A 727 23.30 24.33 -33.60
C TRP A 727 24.67 24.15 -34.27
N GLN A 728 25.00 24.98 -35.28
CA GLN A 728 26.23 24.95 -36.10
C GLN A 728 26.52 23.59 -36.75
N ILE A 729 25.49 22.98 -37.35
CA ILE A 729 25.57 21.69 -38.06
C ILE A 729 25.31 21.79 -39.58
N LEU A 730 25.31 23.01 -40.12
CA LEU A 730 25.42 23.28 -41.56
C LEU A 730 26.90 23.48 -41.95
N GLU A 731 27.23 23.40 -43.25
CA GLU A 731 28.53 23.90 -43.73
C GLU A 731 28.55 25.43 -43.64
N PRO A 732 29.69 26.05 -43.27
CA PRO A 732 29.87 27.50 -43.42
C PRO A 732 29.73 27.91 -44.89
N GLU A 733 29.01 29.00 -45.19
CA GLU A 733 29.01 29.58 -46.53
C GLU A 733 30.42 30.09 -46.90
N GLU A 734 30.99 29.61 -48.03
CA GLU A 734 32.32 30.00 -48.56
C GLU A 734 32.36 31.36 -49.29
#